data_AF-A0AAJ0BM44-F1
#
_entry.id   AF-A0AAJ0BM44-F1
#
_cell.length_a   1.000
_cell.length_b   1.000
_cell.length_c   1.000
_cell.angle_alpha   90.00
_cell.angle_beta   90.00
_cell.angle_gamma   90.00
#
_symmetry.space_group_name_H-M   'P 1'
#
loop_
_entity.id
_entity.type
_entity.pdbx_description
1 polymer ?
#
loop_
_entity_poly.entity_id
_entity_poly.type
_entity_poly.pdbx_seq_one_letter_code
_entity_poly.pdbx_strand_id
1 'polypeptide(L)'
;MGISCSSISTDADDASHRDAEASEITQQGAATTVFHQLRTQSPMADVRRRKLPRDKEADQYDLVKPLNEVAAKRLRDDPNAPRLRSKSKSPRLLPDGAAFETVEAYNEARSRVLRFEGALSFDHHCTVWASALEKEAGRILLLVRERDIKRIYEAAPPRRGYGGQMHPRFFGDHFLSNFDLIEQSDLFKIIRAMPKGAHLHIHFNANLLPNVLIDIAKGMDRMFITSDIPLIGGEHGDRDAFDRCKIQFSILSEAAVLEQGGERNLFEKDYEPRKPMPFKDFLREFAHRYRLAHTPSTNGDSPVESRPRVPDIDVDTWLRNKLVFDEEEAYNLLQTSNGAWDKFNGRTQMMKGLFNYETAYTKYTRLCLEEFAQDNIQYAEIRPNFMSTNQVWKDDGSDRIDNDGIIRLITTAYAEFQKGHKHKVLKGLKIIYCTPRSFDPEKVKAALSECLDFKIRYEEWIAGFDLVGEESKGRPLKDFTQEFLEFKRQCKEKKVDIPFLFHCGETLDIGEDTDGNLVDALLLGSKRIGHGFALPRHPYILEQMKKRGICVEVCPISNEILGLTPRMNGHAVYDLLAKNVHCTINTDNGTLFKSRLSHDFYQVMAGKADMTIHGLRQLAEWSIEHSCLEDDKKAAVRKDWEVMWGVFCKWIVDNYGHLANEEVDEAKEPNPLKL
;
A
#
# COMPACT_ATOMS: atom_id res chain seq x y z
N MET A 1 38.83 -29.46 0.64
CA MET A 1 38.93 -30.82 1.24
C MET A 1 37.49 -31.32 1.34
N GLY A 2 36.94 -32.25 0.57
CA GLY A 2 37.48 -33.40 -0.15
C GLY A 2 36.85 -34.66 0.44
N ILE A 3 35.97 -35.33 -0.35
CA ILE A 3 35.58 -36.77 -0.27
C ILE A 3 34.51 -37.11 0.82
N SER A 4 33.46 -37.93 0.66
CA SER A 4 32.96 -38.87 -0.37
C SER A 4 31.43 -39.05 -0.30
N CYS A 5 30.83 -39.41 -1.44
CA CYS A 5 29.53 -40.09 -1.58
C CYS A 5 29.49 -41.46 -0.88
N SER A 6 28.29 -41.88 -0.47
CA SER A 6 27.87 -43.28 -0.51
C SER A 6 26.37 -43.38 -0.85
N SER A 7 26.08 -44.31 -1.75
CA SER A 7 24.81 -44.69 -2.36
C SER A 7 24.33 -46.03 -1.82
N ILE A 8 23.01 -46.29 -1.81
CA ILE A 8 22.30 -47.61 -1.85
C ILE A 8 20.79 -47.25 -1.91
N SER A 9 20.11 -47.35 -3.06
CA SER A 9 19.47 -48.50 -3.74
C SER A 9 18.11 -48.92 -3.18
N THR A 10 17.06 -48.83 -4.00
CA THR A 10 15.93 -49.76 -4.01
C THR A 10 15.40 -49.89 -5.44
N ASP A 11 15.44 -51.12 -5.94
CA ASP A 11 14.86 -51.63 -7.18
C ASP A 11 13.32 -51.80 -7.06
N ALA A 12 12.62 -51.71 -8.20
CA ALA A 12 11.64 -52.69 -8.69
C ALA A 12 10.88 -52.16 -9.93
N ASP A 13 11.26 -52.68 -11.10
CA ASP A 13 10.45 -53.36 -12.17
C ASP A 13 8.90 -53.23 -12.12
N ASP A 14 8.12 -53.21 -13.22
CA ASP A 14 8.33 -53.73 -14.58
C ASP A 14 7.27 -53.18 -15.58
N ALA A 15 7.63 -53.29 -16.87
CA ALA A 15 6.81 -53.72 -18.01
C ALA A 15 6.11 -52.71 -18.97
N SER A 16 6.87 -52.39 -20.04
CA SER A 16 6.53 -52.65 -21.46
C SER A 16 5.65 -51.62 -22.21
N HIS A 17 5.87 -51.25 -23.48
CA HIS A 17 6.58 -51.93 -24.58
C HIS A 17 6.80 -50.98 -25.80
N ARG A 18 7.91 -51.22 -26.53
CA ARG A 18 8.17 -51.09 -27.99
C ARG A 18 8.60 -49.71 -28.53
N ASP A 19 9.89 -49.53 -28.88
CA ASP A 19 10.66 -50.05 -30.05
C ASP A 19 10.47 -49.13 -31.29
N ALA A 20 11.48 -48.74 -32.09
CA ALA A 20 12.92 -48.93 -32.06
C ALA A 20 13.58 -48.07 -33.18
N GLU A 21 14.92 -48.01 -33.12
CA GLU A 21 15.92 -47.74 -34.18
C GLU A 21 16.18 -46.27 -34.60
N ALA A 22 17.30 -45.64 -34.23
CA ALA A 22 18.73 -45.93 -34.54
C ALA A 22 19.03 -45.75 -36.06
N SER A 23 20.01 -44.96 -36.48
CA SER A 23 21.42 -45.15 -36.13
C SER A 23 22.27 -43.88 -36.26
N GLU A 24 23.34 -43.96 -35.50
CA GLU A 24 24.37 -43.00 -35.18
C GLU A 24 25.59 -43.23 -36.10
N ILE A 25 26.65 -42.42 -35.90
CA ILE A 25 28.09 -42.77 -36.01
C ILE A 25 28.97 -41.84 -36.88
N THR A 26 29.52 -40.85 -36.15
CA THR A 26 30.95 -40.50 -35.96
C THR A 26 31.80 -39.74 -36.99
N GLN A 27 32.32 -38.62 -36.44
CA GLN A 27 33.74 -38.26 -36.18
C GLN A 27 34.67 -37.70 -37.28
N GLN A 28 35.29 -36.59 -36.84
CA GLN A 28 36.70 -36.21 -36.91
C GLN A 28 37.26 -35.56 -38.18
N GLY A 29 38.06 -34.51 -37.95
CA GLY A 29 39.25 -34.24 -38.76
C GLY A 29 39.45 -32.77 -39.13
N ALA A 30 40.43 -32.14 -38.51
CA ALA A 30 40.80 -30.74 -38.67
C ALA A 30 41.63 -30.42 -39.94
N ALA A 31 41.81 -29.11 -40.17
CA ALA A 31 43.04 -28.43 -40.59
C ALA A 31 43.16 -27.89 -42.04
N THR A 32 43.23 -26.54 -42.12
CA THR A 32 44.15 -25.69 -42.92
C THR A 32 44.09 -25.80 -44.46
N THR A 33 43.85 -24.73 -45.24
CA THR A 33 44.92 -23.80 -45.70
C THR A 33 44.36 -22.75 -46.68
N VAL A 34 44.75 -21.49 -46.43
CA VAL A 34 45.06 -20.33 -47.33
C VAL A 34 44.71 -20.43 -48.82
N PHE A 35 44.03 -19.42 -49.38
CA PHE A 35 44.37 -18.87 -50.72
C PHE A 35 43.97 -17.39 -50.90
N HIS A 36 44.89 -16.64 -51.51
CA HIS A 36 44.84 -15.21 -51.82
C HIS A 36 44.65 -15.04 -53.35
N GLN A 37 43.81 -14.06 -53.73
CA GLN A 37 43.79 -13.23 -54.97
C GLN A 37 43.90 -13.85 -56.39
N LEU A 38 42.91 -13.52 -57.25
CA LEU A 38 43.01 -12.68 -58.48
C LEU A 38 41.78 -12.92 -59.41
N ARG A 39 40.84 -11.96 -59.50
CA ARG A 39 40.58 -11.06 -60.67
C ARG A 39 40.25 -11.79 -61.98
N THR A 40 39.01 -11.78 -62.47
CA THR A 40 38.37 -10.84 -63.44
C THR A 40 37.13 -11.63 -63.99
N GLN A 41 35.96 -11.13 -64.41
CA GLN A 41 35.56 -9.95 -65.18
C GLN A 41 34.00 -9.88 -65.21
N SER A 42 33.46 -8.64 -65.22
CA SER A 42 32.22 -8.20 -65.93
C SER A 42 30.87 -8.11 -65.19
N PRO A 43 29.93 -7.24 -65.64
CA PRO A 43 30.05 -5.81 -65.94
C PRO A 43 29.11 -4.94 -65.09
N MET A 44 29.35 -3.63 -65.11
CA MET A 44 28.59 -2.60 -64.41
C MET A 44 27.07 -2.67 -64.62
N ALA A 45 26.33 -2.86 -63.53
CA ALA A 45 24.97 -2.35 -63.41
C ALA A 45 25.02 -1.09 -62.54
N ASP A 46 24.58 0.02 -63.13
CA ASP A 46 24.44 1.35 -62.54
C ASP A 46 23.43 1.32 -61.39
N VAL A 47 23.88 0.90 -60.19
CA VAL A 47 23.11 1.09 -58.96
C VAL A 47 23.25 2.56 -58.58
N ARG A 48 22.37 3.39 -59.15
CA ARG A 48 22.00 4.66 -58.53
C ARG A 48 21.73 4.37 -57.05
N ARG A 49 22.64 4.78 -56.17
CA ARG A 49 22.38 4.87 -54.72
C ARG A 49 21.17 5.79 -54.57
N ARG A 50 19.97 5.22 -54.51
CA ARG A 50 18.81 5.88 -53.91
C ARG A 50 19.26 6.24 -52.51
N LYS A 51 19.58 7.52 -52.28
CA LYS A 51 19.62 8.05 -50.92
C LYS A 51 18.27 7.67 -50.32
N LEU A 52 18.28 6.75 -49.33
CA LEU A 52 17.14 6.59 -48.45
C LEU A 52 16.70 8.00 -48.03
N PRO A 53 15.42 8.35 -48.16
CA PRO A 53 14.94 9.64 -47.68
C PRO A 53 15.45 9.81 -46.25
N ARG A 54 16.11 10.93 -45.93
CA ARG A 54 16.39 11.25 -44.53
C ARG A 54 15.05 11.22 -43.79
N ASP A 55 14.99 10.38 -42.76
CA ASP A 55 13.77 9.91 -42.12
C ASP A 55 12.84 11.05 -41.72
N LYS A 56 11.67 11.11 -42.38
CA LYS A 56 10.48 11.74 -41.79
C LYS A 56 9.93 10.92 -40.60
N GLU A 57 10.45 9.70 -40.39
CA GLU A 57 10.06 8.82 -39.27
C GLU A 57 10.57 9.32 -37.91
N ALA A 58 11.63 10.16 -37.86
CA ALA A 58 12.18 10.66 -36.60
C ALA A 58 11.18 11.50 -35.79
N ASP A 59 10.28 12.23 -36.47
CA ASP A 59 9.22 13.03 -35.81
C ASP A 59 8.11 12.16 -35.19
N GLN A 60 7.93 10.91 -35.65
CA GLN A 60 6.86 10.02 -35.16
C GLN A 60 7.07 9.60 -33.70
N TYR A 61 8.29 9.73 -33.19
CA TYR A 61 8.69 9.34 -31.82
C TYR A 61 9.10 10.54 -30.95
N ASP A 62 8.83 11.78 -31.36
CA ASP A 62 9.14 12.98 -30.56
C ASP A 62 8.15 13.17 -29.39
N LEU A 63 8.31 12.35 -28.34
CA LEU A 63 7.60 12.49 -27.07
C LEU A 63 8.12 13.67 -26.22
N VAL A 64 9.22 14.31 -26.64
CA VAL A 64 9.86 15.41 -25.90
C VAL A 64 9.18 16.74 -26.19
N LYS A 65 8.75 16.97 -27.43
CA LYS A 65 8.08 18.21 -27.83
C LYS A 65 6.85 18.54 -26.96
N PRO A 66 5.90 17.63 -26.70
CA PRO A 66 4.77 17.90 -25.81
C PRO A 66 5.22 18.28 -24.39
N LEU A 67 6.23 17.61 -23.84
CA LEU A 67 6.77 17.91 -22.50
C LEU A 67 7.38 19.32 -22.44
N ASN A 68 8.15 19.70 -23.46
CA ASN A 68 8.72 21.04 -23.56
C ASN A 68 7.65 22.13 -23.64
N GLU A 69 6.56 21.89 -24.37
CA GLU A 69 5.45 22.85 -24.48
C GLU A 69 4.74 23.05 -23.13
N VAL A 70 4.52 21.97 -22.37
CA VAL A 70 3.93 22.03 -21.02
C VAL A 70 4.86 22.73 -20.04
N ALA A 71 6.14 22.35 -19.99
CA ALA A 71 7.14 22.96 -19.11
C ALA A 71 7.28 24.46 -19.38
N ALA A 72 7.44 24.84 -20.66
CA ALA A 72 7.55 26.23 -21.06
C ALA A 72 6.29 27.04 -20.73
N LYS A 73 5.10 26.43 -20.79
CA LYS A 73 3.86 27.09 -20.36
C LYS A 73 3.88 27.35 -18.86
N ARG A 74 4.13 26.33 -18.04
CA ARG A 74 4.18 26.46 -16.57
C ARG A 74 5.22 27.51 -16.12
N LEU A 75 6.40 27.53 -16.73
CA LEU A 75 7.44 28.55 -16.46
C LEU A 75 7.04 29.98 -16.85
N ARG A 76 6.18 30.16 -17.86
CA ARG A 76 5.66 31.50 -18.22
C ARG A 76 4.61 31.99 -17.23
N ASP A 77 3.85 31.06 -16.66
CA ASP A 77 2.77 31.33 -15.71
C ASP A 77 3.28 31.47 -14.26
N ASP A 78 4.57 31.16 -14.01
CA ASP A 78 5.23 31.30 -12.71
C ASP A 78 5.42 32.80 -12.35
N PRO A 79 4.77 33.31 -11.28
CA PRO A 79 4.88 34.70 -10.84
C PRO A 79 6.28 35.09 -10.35
N ASN A 80 7.12 34.11 -9.97
CA ASN A 80 8.48 34.32 -9.48
C ASN A 80 9.54 34.13 -10.57
N ALA A 81 9.16 33.73 -11.79
CA ALA A 81 10.10 33.52 -12.87
C ALA A 81 10.74 34.85 -13.32
N PRO A 82 12.08 34.89 -13.54
CA PRO A 82 12.73 36.03 -14.17
C PRO A 82 12.09 36.28 -15.55
N ARG A 83 11.65 37.51 -15.84
CA ARG A 83 11.06 37.86 -17.15
C ARG A 83 12.01 37.43 -18.28
N LEU A 84 11.63 36.38 -19.01
CA LEU A 84 12.38 35.85 -20.13
C LEU A 84 12.55 36.94 -21.21
N ARG A 85 13.74 37.56 -21.27
CA ARG A 85 14.18 38.33 -22.44
C ARG A 85 14.59 37.33 -23.53
N SER A 86 13.66 36.90 -24.37
CA SER A 86 13.82 36.85 -25.83
C SER A 86 12.79 35.95 -26.54
N LYS A 87 12.42 36.38 -27.75
CA LYS A 87 11.67 35.62 -28.76
C LYS A 87 12.58 34.60 -29.49
N SER A 88 13.40 33.84 -28.76
CA SER A 88 14.29 32.85 -29.37
C SER A 88 13.54 31.52 -29.59
N LYS A 89 13.60 30.97 -30.81
CA LYS A 89 13.11 29.63 -31.15
C LYS A 89 13.70 28.64 -30.15
N SER A 90 12.89 27.76 -29.56
CA SER A 90 13.27 26.76 -28.56
C SER A 90 14.69 26.21 -28.81
N PRO A 91 15.72 26.71 -28.10
CA PRO A 91 17.07 26.27 -28.36
C PRO A 91 17.18 24.81 -27.94
N ARG A 92 17.70 23.95 -28.82
CA ARG A 92 17.76 22.49 -28.59
C ARG A 92 18.52 22.16 -27.29
N LEU A 93 18.15 21.05 -26.64
CA LEU A 93 18.75 20.61 -25.37
C LEU A 93 20.25 20.28 -25.56
N LEU A 94 20.56 19.68 -26.70
CA LEU A 94 21.89 19.35 -27.17
C LEU A 94 22.16 20.10 -28.49
N PRO A 95 23.37 20.64 -28.73
CA PRO A 95 23.80 21.00 -30.06
C PRO A 95 23.78 19.75 -30.95
N ASP A 96 23.35 19.87 -32.21
CA ASP A 96 23.35 18.74 -33.15
C ASP A 96 24.78 18.17 -33.29
N GLY A 97 25.07 17.07 -32.59
CA GLY A 97 26.32 16.30 -32.72
C GLY A 97 27.57 16.84 -32.00
N ALA A 98 27.48 17.76 -31.03
CA ALA A 98 28.68 18.30 -30.37
C ALA A 98 28.61 18.30 -28.83
N ALA A 99 29.74 17.92 -28.21
CA ALA A 99 30.02 18.06 -26.79
C ALA A 99 30.00 19.54 -26.36
N PHE A 100 29.73 19.81 -25.08
CA PHE A 100 29.81 21.16 -24.53
C PHE A 100 31.26 21.66 -24.57
N GLU A 101 31.52 22.78 -25.26
CA GLU A 101 32.86 23.34 -25.41
C GLU A 101 33.34 24.12 -24.17
N THR A 102 32.42 24.57 -23.32
CA THR A 102 32.72 25.31 -22.09
C THR A 102 31.87 24.82 -20.91
N VAL A 103 32.40 25.01 -19.69
CA VAL A 103 31.69 24.70 -18.44
C VAL A 103 30.45 25.58 -18.28
N GLU A 104 30.51 26.83 -18.74
CA GLU A 104 29.38 27.77 -18.71
C GLU A 104 28.23 27.28 -19.58
N ALA A 105 28.52 26.83 -20.81
CA ALA A 105 27.50 26.32 -21.73
C ALA A 105 26.86 25.03 -21.19
N TYR A 106 27.67 24.14 -20.60
CA TYR A 106 27.17 22.96 -19.90
C TYR A 106 26.26 23.34 -18.71
N ASN A 107 26.70 24.26 -17.86
CA ASN A 107 25.95 24.69 -16.68
C ASN A 107 24.64 25.39 -17.02
N GLU A 108 24.61 26.18 -18.10
CA GLU A 108 23.38 26.79 -18.60
C GLU A 108 22.39 25.72 -19.10
N ALA A 109 22.88 24.76 -19.89
CA ALA A 109 22.06 23.66 -20.38
C ALA A 109 21.53 22.78 -19.23
N ARG A 110 22.39 22.44 -18.25
CA ARG A 110 22.01 21.72 -17.03
C ARG A 110 20.94 22.47 -16.23
N SER A 111 21.14 23.76 -16.00
CA SER A 111 20.17 24.60 -15.27
C SER A 111 18.82 24.69 -16.00
N ARG A 112 18.83 24.67 -17.33
CA ARG A 112 17.60 24.60 -18.13
C ARG A 112 16.89 23.25 -17.98
N VAL A 113 17.60 22.13 -18.03
CA VAL A 113 17.03 20.79 -17.79
C VAL A 113 16.36 20.74 -16.42
N LEU A 114 17.08 21.15 -15.37
CA LEU A 114 16.57 21.16 -14.00
C LEU A 114 15.33 22.04 -13.84
N ARG A 115 15.28 23.20 -14.52
CA ARG A 115 14.09 24.06 -14.52
C ARG A 115 12.91 23.42 -15.23
N PHE A 116 13.14 22.69 -16.33
CA PHE A 116 12.06 22.02 -17.06
C PHE A 116 11.51 20.83 -16.26
N GLU A 117 12.39 20.03 -15.65
CA GLU A 117 11.99 18.98 -14.71
C GLU A 117 11.20 19.57 -13.52
N GLY A 118 11.71 20.63 -12.89
CA GLY A 118 11.02 21.31 -11.80
C GLY A 118 9.70 21.96 -12.22
N ALA A 119 9.54 22.37 -13.49
CA ALA A 119 8.27 22.85 -14.02
C ALA A 119 7.28 21.69 -14.25
N LEU A 120 7.78 20.53 -14.62
CA LEU A 120 7.00 19.31 -14.80
C LEU A 120 6.73 18.59 -13.50
N SER A 121 7.34 18.95 -12.37
CA SER A 121 7.09 18.25 -11.10
C SER A 121 5.62 18.34 -10.69
N PHE A 122 5.15 17.31 -10.00
CA PHE A 122 3.76 17.22 -9.55
C PHE A 122 3.38 18.33 -8.56
N ASP A 123 4.35 18.78 -7.77
CA ASP A 123 4.24 19.79 -6.72
C ASP A 123 4.62 21.20 -7.19
N HIS A 124 4.87 21.40 -8.50
CA HIS A 124 5.29 22.68 -9.07
C HIS A 124 4.36 23.82 -8.67
N HIS A 125 3.05 23.60 -8.77
CA HIS A 125 2.04 24.60 -8.40
C HIS A 125 2.15 24.98 -6.91
N CYS A 126 2.21 23.98 -6.02
CA CYS A 126 2.35 24.20 -4.59
C CYS A 126 3.65 24.93 -4.23
N THR A 127 4.74 24.66 -4.95
CA THR A 127 6.05 25.28 -4.71
C THR A 127 6.09 26.74 -5.14
N VAL A 128 5.59 27.03 -6.34
CA VAL A 128 5.64 28.37 -6.94
C VAL A 128 4.73 29.35 -6.20
N TRP A 129 3.53 28.91 -5.83
CA TRP A 129 2.52 29.74 -5.18
C TRP A 129 2.60 29.72 -3.65
N ALA A 130 3.61 29.04 -3.09
CA ALA A 130 3.83 29.02 -1.65
C ALA A 130 4.05 30.43 -1.08
N SER A 131 3.34 30.72 0.00
CA SER A 131 3.54 31.93 0.81
C SER A 131 4.93 31.93 1.46
N ALA A 132 5.37 33.10 1.94
CA ALA A 132 6.64 33.21 2.67
C ALA A 132 6.66 32.31 3.93
N LEU A 133 5.52 32.21 4.62
CA LEU A 133 5.37 31.35 5.79
C LEU A 133 5.55 29.87 5.44
N GLU A 134 4.95 29.41 4.35
CA GLU A 134 5.07 28.02 3.90
C GLU A 134 6.48 27.67 3.44
N LYS A 135 7.15 28.60 2.76
CA LYS A 135 8.56 28.43 2.36
C LYS A 135 9.45 28.26 3.59
N GLU A 136 9.23 29.07 4.61
CA GLU A 136 9.99 28.97 5.87
C GLU A 136 9.68 27.68 6.64
N ALA A 137 8.40 27.30 6.75
CA ALA A 137 8.01 26.02 7.33
C ALA A 137 8.62 24.83 6.57
N GLY A 138 8.66 24.90 5.24
CA GLY A 138 9.29 23.88 4.39
C GLY A 138 10.80 23.76 4.63
N ARG A 139 11.50 24.89 4.78
CA ARG A 139 12.93 24.89 5.12
C ARG A 139 13.17 24.25 6.49
N ILE A 140 12.40 24.62 7.50
CA ILE A 140 12.49 24.05 8.86
C ILE A 140 12.21 22.55 8.85
N LEU A 141 11.19 22.09 8.11
CA LEU A 141 10.86 20.67 7.99
C LEU A 141 12.04 19.85 7.45
N LEU A 142 12.78 20.37 6.48
CA LEU A 142 14.00 19.72 5.97
C LEU A 142 15.11 19.68 7.03
N LEU A 143 15.27 20.73 7.85
CA LEU A 143 16.22 20.70 8.97
C LEU A 143 15.86 19.66 10.02
N VAL A 144 14.58 19.56 10.37
CA VAL A 144 14.07 18.51 11.28
C VAL A 144 14.38 17.14 10.72
N ARG A 145 14.16 16.91 9.42
CA ARG A 145 14.50 15.66 8.75
C ARG A 145 15.99 15.33 8.88
N GLU A 146 16.89 16.25 8.53
CA GLU A 146 18.34 16.01 8.63
C GLU A 146 18.79 15.77 10.08
N ARG A 147 18.16 16.45 11.04
CA ARG A 147 18.40 16.23 12.47
C ARG A 147 17.94 14.85 12.91
N ASP A 148 16.75 14.41 12.51
CA ASP A 148 16.22 13.08 12.82
C ASP A 148 17.08 11.98 12.20
N ILE A 149 17.51 12.15 10.94
CA ILE A 149 18.46 11.23 10.28
C ILE A 149 19.69 11.01 11.17
N LYS A 150 20.33 12.08 11.63
CA LYS A 150 21.54 11.97 12.46
C LYS A 150 21.28 11.43 13.86
N ARG A 151 20.25 11.96 14.54
CA ARG A 151 20.04 11.72 15.99
C ARG A 151 19.27 10.44 16.29
N ILE A 152 18.47 9.97 15.34
CA ILE A 152 17.60 8.80 15.53
C ILE A 152 18.13 7.63 14.70
N TYR A 153 18.32 7.84 13.40
CA TYR A 153 18.66 6.74 12.49
C TYR A 153 20.15 6.39 12.57
N GLU A 154 21.05 7.33 12.28
CA GLU A 154 22.50 7.06 12.30
C GLU A 154 23.01 6.70 13.70
N ALA A 155 22.34 7.20 14.75
CA ALA A 155 22.66 6.88 16.14
C ALA A 155 22.08 5.54 16.63
N ALA A 156 21.11 4.96 15.92
CA ALA A 156 20.50 3.70 16.31
C ALA A 156 21.47 2.51 16.11
N PRO A 157 21.36 1.46 16.96
CA PRO A 157 22.17 0.27 16.78
C PRO A 157 22.02 -0.33 15.38
N PRO A 158 23.14 -0.69 14.73
CA PRO A 158 23.10 -1.26 13.39
C PRO A 158 22.38 -2.62 13.39
N ARG A 159 21.74 -2.95 12.27
CA ARG A 159 21.07 -4.23 12.07
C ARG A 159 22.07 -5.31 11.70
N ARG A 160 21.84 -6.52 12.20
CA ARG A 160 22.63 -7.68 11.82
C ARG A 160 22.05 -8.31 10.56
N GLY A 161 22.80 -8.30 9.47
CA GLY A 161 22.49 -8.97 8.21
C GLY A 161 23.11 -10.37 8.09
N TYR A 162 23.14 -10.88 6.86
CA TYR A 162 23.66 -12.21 6.55
C TYR A 162 25.11 -12.37 7.00
N GLY A 163 25.45 -13.53 7.58
CA GLY A 163 26.80 -13.82 8.08
C GLY A 163 27.27 -12.92 9.24
N GLY A 164 26.37 -12.14 9.86
CA GLY A 164 26.73 -11.22 10.94
C GLY A 164 27.21 -9.85 10.49
N GLN A 165 27.00 -9.48 9.22
CA GLN A 165 27.23 -8.12 8.72
C GLN A 165 26.46 -7.10 9.57
N MET A 166 27.03 -5.93 9.82
CA MET A 166 26.36 -4.85 10.55
C MET A 166 26.02 -3.72 9.58
N HIS A 167 24.73 -3.44 9.42
CA HIS A 167 24.22 -2.41 8.52
C HIS A 167 23.71 -1.22 9.32
N PRO A 168 24.17 0.01 9.04
CA PRO A 168 23.63 1.19 9.70
C PRO A 168 22.13 1.33 9.42
N ARG A 169 21.41 1.87 10.40
CA ARG A 169 20.02 2.27 10.22
C ARG A 169 19.96 3.51 9.33
N PHE A 170 18.96 3.60 8.47
CA PHE A 170 18.74 4.77 7.63
C PHE A 170 17.25 5.04 7.44
N PHE A 171 16.94 6.28 7.04
CA PHE A 171 15.61 6.87 7.05
C PHE A 171 14.57 6.13 6.20
N GLY A 172 14.92 5.78 4.96
CA GLY A 172 14.06 5.04 4.02
C GLY A 172 14.18 3.52 4.10
N ASP A 173 14.64 2.96 5.23
CA ASP A 173 14.68 1.51 5.44
C ASP A 173 13.29 0.93 5.73
N HIS A 174 13.18 -0.40 5.75
CA HIS A 174 11.95 -1.15 6.00
C HIS A 174 11.08 -0.56 7.13
N PHE A 175 9.78 -0.39 6.86
CA PHE A 175 8.83 0.22 7.78
C PHE A 175 8.79 -0.48 9.15
N LEU A 176 8.58 -1.81 9.19
CA LEU A 176 8.48 -2.52 10.48
C LEU A 176 9.81 -2.51 11.25
N SER A 177 10.94 -2.52 10.54
CA SER A 177 12.27 -2.41 11.16
C SER A 177 12.54 -1.02 11.74
N ASN A 178 11.91 0.01 11.19
CA ASN A 178 12.06 1.40 11.60
C ASN A 178 10.91 1.91 12.48
N PHE A 179 9.87 1.12 12.72
CA PHE A 179 8.64 1.56 13.40
C PHE A 179 8.91 2.35 14.70
N ASP A 180 9.70 1.77 15.62
CA ASP A 180 10.02 2.43 16.89
C ASP A 180 10.87 3.71 16.71
N LEU A 181 11.67 3.78 15.65
CA LEU A 181 12.46 4.98 15.32
C LEU A 181 11.57 6.09 14.76
N ILE A 182 10.58 5.73 13.94
CA ILE A 182 9.59 6.66 13.38
C ILE A 182 8.76 7.28 14.51
N GLU A 183 8.32 6.49 15.50
CA GLU A 183 7.55 7.00 16.64
C GLU A 183 8.35 7.98 17.53
N GLN A 184 9.69 7.97 17.46
CA GLN A 184 10.54 8.94 18.17
C GLN A 184 10.79 10.24 17.39
N SER A 185 10.50 10.25 16.09
CA SER A 185 10.85 11.32 15.16
C SER A 185 10.05 12.61 15.39
N ASP A 186 10.75 13.75 15.38
CA ASP A 186 10.10 15.06 15.36
C ASP A 186 9.43 15.33 14.01
N LEU A 187 10.00 14.83 12.91
CA LEU A 187 9.37 14.83 11.59
C LEU A 187 8.04 14.06 11.61
N PHE A 188 7.97 12.91 12.27
CA PHE A 188 6.72 12.17 12.42
C PHE A 188 5.68 12.95 13.23
N LYS A 189 6.08 13.65 14.30
CA LYS A 189 5.18 14.56 15.05
C LYS A 189 4.64 15.68 14.16
N ILE A 190 5.49 16.25 13.30
CA ILE A 190 5.06 17.26 12.31
C ILE A 190 4.05 16.64 11.33
N ILE A 191 4.32 15.45 10.80
CA ILE A 191 3.41 14.76 9.88
C ILE A 191 2.08 14.39 10.57
N ARG A 192 2.10 13.99 11.84
CA ARG A 192 0.89 13.79 12.67
C ARG A 192 0.06 15.07 12.77
N ALA A 193 0.70 16.21 12.99
CA ALA A 193 0.03 17.52 13.07
C ALA A 193 -0.47 18.05 11.71
N MET A 194 0.06 17.56 10.59
CA MET A 194 -0.31 18.02 9.24
C MET A 194 -1.80 17.72 8.94
N PRO A 195 -2.59 18.69 8.43
CA PRO A 195 -3.92 18.43 7.93
C PRO A 195 -3.82 17.64 6.61
N LYS A 196 -4.24 16.38 6.61
CA LYS A 196 -3.97 15.43 5.53
C LYS A 196 -4.96 15.50 4.36
N GLY A 197 -6.00 16.31 4.50
CA GLY A 197 -7.10 16.36 3.55
C GLY A 197 -8.01 15.15 3.75
N ALA A 198 -8.06 14.27 2.77
CA ALA A 198 -8.95 13.12 2.73
C ALA A 198 -8.20 11.79 2.80
N HIS A 199 -8.81 10.82 3.47
CA HIS A 199 -8.38 9.43 3.46
C HIS A 199 -9.37 8.60 2.64
N LEU A 200 -8.95 8.19 1.44
CA LEU A 200 -9.85 7.67 0.41
C LEU A 200 -9.79 6.15 0.23
N HIS A 201 -8.81 5.47 0.85
CA HIS A 201 -8.63 4.02 0.78
C HIS A 201 -8.43 3.38 2.15
N ILE A 202 -9.55 3.00 2.77
CA ILE A 202 -9.59 2.42 4.11
C ILE A 202 -10.51 1.20 4.10
N HIS A 203 -10.00 0.02 4.44
CA HIS A 203 -10.85 -1.11 4.79
C HIS A 203 -11.34 -0.95 6.21
N PHE A 204 -12.65 -0.72 6.35
CA PHE A 204 -13.23 -0.19 7.57
C PHE A 204 -12.95 -1.04 8.82
N ASN A 205 -12.96 -2.36 8.67
CA ASN A 205 -12.74 -3.32 9.74
C ASN A 205 -11.28 -3.50 10.16
N ALA A 206 -10.33 -2.76 9.56
CA ALA A 206 -8.89 -2.92 9.77
C ALA A 206 -8.13 -1.58 9.80
N ASN A 207 -8.72 -0.53 10.39
CA ASN A 207 -8.11 0.79 10.55
C ASN A 207 -7.47 1.06 11.92
N LEU A 208 -8.01 0.53 13.03
CA LEU A 208 -7.52 0.81 14.40
C LEU A 208 -6.46 -0.19 14.87
N LEU A 209 -5.64 0.19 15.86
CA LEU A 209 -4.66 -0.71 16.46
C LEU A 209 -5.30 -2.02 16.98
N PRO A 210 -4.59 -3.17 16.86
CA PRO A 210 -5.14 -4.51 17.09
C PRO A 210 -5.75 -4.72 18.48
N ASN A 211 -5.18 -4.09 19.51
CA ASN A 211 -5.64 -4.23 20.89
C ASN A 211 -7.09 -3.78 21.07
N VAL A 212 -7.56 -2.80 20.26
CA VAL A 212 -8.92 -2.26 20.41
C VAL A 212 -9.97 -3.36 20.34
N LEU A 213 -9.87 -4.26 19.37
CA LEU A 213 -10.87 -5.33 19.22
C LEU A 213 -10.62 -6.50 20.16
N ILE A 214 -9.36 -6.84 20.45
CA ILE A 214 -9.02 -7.86 21.45
C ILE A 214 -9.61 -7.48 22.80
N ASP A 215 -9.45 -6.22 23.23
CA ASP A 215 -9.92 -5.75 24.54
C ASP A 215 -11.45 -5.70 24.63
N ILE A 216 -12.13 -5.41 23.52
CA ILE A 216 -13.60 -5.53 23.47
C ILE A 216 -14.01 -6.99 23.61
N ALA A 217 -13.37 -7.90 22.86
CA ALA A 217 -13.69 -9.32 22.86
C ALA A 217 -13.54 -9.98 24.25
N LYS A 218 -12.56 -9.55 25.05
CA LYS A 218 -12.37 -10.02 26.44
C LYS A 218 -13.57 -9.76 27.35
N GLY A 219 -14.35 -8.72 27.06
CA GLY A 219 -15.52 -8.32 27.85
C GLY A 219 -16.82 -9.01 27.45
N MET A 220 -16.80 -9.88 26.44
CA MET A 220 -18.00 -10.49 25.87
C MET A 220 -18.24 -11.90 26.42
N ASP A 221 -19.42 -12.12 27.01
CA ASP A 221 -19.79 -13.41 27.60
C ASP A 221 -19.91 -14.56 26.58
N ARG A 222 -20.35 -14.22 25.37
CA ARG A 222 -20.59 -15.16 24.26
C ARG A 222 -19.48 -15.16 23.22
N MET A 223 -18.28 -14.69 23.58
CA MET A 223 -17.11 -14.72 22.72
C MET A 223 -16.40 -16.07 22.80
N PHE A 224 -16.20 -16.68 21.64
CA PHE A 224 -15.49 -17.95 21.49
C PHE A 224 -14.23 -17.77 20.65
N ILE A 225 -13.23 -18.58 20.97
CA ILE A 225 -11.97 -18.69 20.26
C ILE A 225 -11.84 -20.11 19.68
N THR A 226 -11.30 -20.22 18.46
CA THR A 226 -11.03 -21.49 17.80
C THR A 226 -9.62 -21.50 17.21
N SER A 227 -9.09 -22.70 16.97
CA SER A 227 -7.83 -22.92 16.27
C SER A 227 -8.04 -23.93 15.14
N ASP A 228 -7.27 -23.85 14.06
CA ASP A 228 -7.23 -24.86 13.01
C ASP A 228 -6.44 -26.12 13.39
N ILE A 229 -5.67 -26.06 14.47
CA ILE A 229 -4.89 -27.17 15.02
C ILE A 229 -5.00 -27.20 16.56
N PRO A 230 -4.85 -28.36 17.22
CA PRO A 230 -4.70 -28.42 18.68
C PRO A 230 -3.46 -27.64 19.13
N LEU A 231 -3.54 -26.91 20.24
CA LEU A 231 -2.40 -26.14 20.77
C LEU A 231 -1.46 -26.99 21.63
N ILE A 232 -1.87 -28.20 21.99
CA ILE A 232 -1.09 -29.16 22.78
C ILE A 232 -1.22 -30.55 22.14
N GLY A 233 -0.14 -31.32 22.12
CA GLY A 233 -0.09 -32.68 21.59
C GLY A 233 0.00 -32.75 20.06
N GLY A 234 0.36 -31.64 19.40
CA GLY A 234 0.52 -31.60 17.94
C GLY A 234 1.73 -32.38 17.44
N GLU A 235 1.67 -32.85 16.19
CA GLU A 235 2.71 -33.68 15.54
C GLU A 235 4.11 -33.03 15.53
N HIS A 236 4.18 -31.70 15.60
CA HIS A 236 5.41 -30.91 15.51
C HIS A 236 5.84 -30.30 16.86
N GLY A 237 5.19 -30.70 17.95
CA GLY A 237 5.43 -30.19 19.30
C GLY A 237 4.61 -28.94 19.63
N ASP A 238 4.30 -28.79 20.93
CA ASP A 238 3.36 -27.78 21.42
C ASP A 238 3.81 -26.35 21.08
N ARG A 239 5.11 -26.05 21.21
CA ARG A 239 5.68 -24.75 20.86
C ARG A 239 5.37 -24.36 19.40
N ASP A 240 5.53 -25.29 18.47
CA ASP A 240 5.28 -25.05 17.04
C ASP A 240 3.79 -24.83 16.76
N ALA A 241 2.90 -25.50 17.52
CA ALA A 241 1.46 -25.31 17.40
C ALA A 241 1.03 -23.88 17.78
N PHE A 242 1.59 -23.31 18.87
CA PHE A 242 1.34 -21.91 19.25
C PHE A 242 1.81 -20.93 18.17
N ASP A 243 2.87 -21.23 17.43
CA ASP A 243 3.39 -20.36 16.37
C ASP A 243 2.58 -20.49 15.06
N ARG A 244 2.16 -21.70 14.70
CA ARG A 244 1.49 -21.99 13.40
C ARG A 244 -0.02 -21.84 13.40
N CYS A 245 -0.67 -21.97 14.55
CA CYS A 245 -2.13 -21.93 14.61
C CYS A 245 -2.72 -20.64 14.02
N LYS A 246 -3.84 -20.80 13.32
CA LYS A 246 -4.70 -19.73 12.83
C LYS A 246 -5.91 -19.61 13.75
N ILE A 247 -5.84 -18.62 14.63
CA ILE A 247 -6.91 -18.31 15.57
C ILE A 247 -8.06 -17.59 14.86
N GLN A 248 -9.29 -17.94 15.24
CA GLN A 248 -10.50 -17.20 14.85
C GLN A 248 -11.39 -16.97 16.06
N PHE A 249 -12.15 -15.88 16.01
CA PHE A 249 -13.12 -15.50 17.03
C PHE A 249 -14.53 -15.56 16.46
N SER A 250 -15.53 -15.73 17.32
CA SER A 250 -16.94 -15.63 16.94
C SER A 250 -17.81 -15.35 18.16
N ILE A 251 -18.84 -14.53 17.97
CA ILE A 251 -19.99 -14.53 18.87
C ILE A 251 -20.92 -15.66 18.44
N LEU A 252 -21.27 -16.55 19.36
CA LEU A 252 -22.16 -17.69 19.10
C LEU A 252 -23.36 -17.65 20.06
N SER A 253 -24.54 -18.08 19.61
CA SER A 253 -25.67 -18.38 20.50
C SER A 253 -25.51 -19.74 21.17
N GLU A 254 -26.28 -19.99 22.23
CA GLU A 254 -26.27 -21.28 22.92
C GLU A 254 -26.62 -22.42 21.96
N ALA A 255 -27.65 -22.23 21.12
CA ALA A 255 -28.02 -23.17 20.06
C ALA A 255 -26.86 -23.44 19.10
N ALA A 256 -26.16 -22.40 18.63
CA ALA A 256 -25.04 -22.56 17.70
C ALA A 256 -23.85 -23.34 18.32
N VAL A 257 -23.62 -23.19 19.63
CA VAL A 257 -22.59 -23.98 20.34
C VAL A 257 -23.00 -25.46 20.42
N LEU A 258 -24.27 -25.74 20.73
CA LEU A 258 -24.79 -27.11 20.78
C LEU A 258 -24.75 -27.78 19.40
N GLU A 259 -25.12 -27.07 18.34
CA GLU A 259 -25.02 -27.54 16.95
C GLU A 259 -23.58 -27.87 16.53
N GLN A 260 -22.60 -27.17 17.09
CA GLN A 260 -21.18 -27.45 16.87
C GLN A 260 -20.64 -28.60 17.73
N GLY A 261 -21.47 -29.28 18.52
CA GLY A 261 -21.07 -30.39 19.38
C GLY A 261 -20.61 -29.97 20.78
N GLY A 262 -20.93 -28.73 21.18
CA GLY A 262 -20.59 -28.16 22.48
C GLY A 262 -19.22 -27.47 22.53
N GLU A 263 -18.90 -26.95 23.71
CA GLU A 263 -17.62 -26.31 23.99
C GLU A 263 -16.49 -27.34 24.04
N ARG A 264 -15.29 -26.95 23.60
CA ARG A 264 -14.05 -27.74 23.66
C ARG A 264 -12.92 -26.89 24.16
N ASN A 265 -11.89 -27.51 24.74
CA ASN A 265 -10.71 -26.78 25.21
C ASN A 265 -9.57 -26.92 24.18
N LEU A 266 -9.07 -25.79 23.67
CA LEU A 266 -7.96 -25.76 22.68
C LEU A 266 -6.67 -26.41 23.19
N PHE A 267 -6.54 -26.57 24.51
CA PHE A 267 -5.38 -27.14 25.20
C PHE A 267 -5.53 -28.65 25.49
N GLU A 268 -6.54 -29.31 24.90
CA GLU A 268 -6.71 -30.77 24.93
C GLU A 268 -6.08 -31.41 23.69
N LYS A 269 -5.51 -32.61 23.85
CA LYS A 269 -4.79 -33.30 22.76
C LYS A 269 -5.72 -33.81 21.66
N ASP A 270 -6.95 -34.13 22.03
CA ASP A 270 -8.03 -34.57 21.15
C ASP A 270 -8.92 -33.40 20.69
N TYR A 271 -8.44 -32.15 20.82
CA TYR A 271 -9.14 -30.99 20.28
C TYR A 271 -9.35 -31.15 18.76
N GLU A 272 -10.62 -31.21 18.37
CA GLU A 272 -11.03 -31.17 16.98
C GLU A 272 -10.88 -29.73 16.43
N PRO A 273 -10.21 -29.54 15.28
CA PRO A 273 -10.08 -28.25 14.63
C PRO A 273 -11.39 -27.47 14.53
N ARG A 274 -11.32 -26.17 14.79
CA ARG A 274 -12.43 -25.20 14.68
C ARG A 274 -13.57 -25.40 15.68
N LYS A 275 -13.44 -26.26 16.69
CA LYS A 275 -14.41 -26.32 17.79
C LYS A 275 -14.27 -25.11 18.74
N PRO A 276 -15.39 -24.56 19.24
CA PRO A 276 -15.40 -23.33 20.03
C PRO A 276 -14.97 -23.58 21.48
N MET A 277 -14.05 -22.74 21.98
CA MET A 277 -13.75 -22.59 23.41
C MET A 277 -14.22 -21.22 23.87
N PRO A 278 -14.87 -21.09 25.05
CA PRO A 278 -15.16 -19.77 25.62
C PRO A 278 -13.87 -18.97 25.78
N PHE A 279 -13.84 -17.74 25.27
CA PHE A 279 -12.61 -16.95 25.26
C PHE A 279 -12.13 -16.61 26.67
N LYS A 280 -13.07 -16.38 27.60
CA LYS A 280 -12.76 -16.18 29.03
C LYS A 280 -12.01 -17.37 29.65
N ASP A 281 -12.28 -18.59 29.19
CA ASP A 281 -11.63 -19.81 29.69
C ASP A 281 -10.22 -19.93 29.10
N PHE A 282 -10.08 -19.62 27.81
CA PHE A 282 -8.79 -19.53 27.14
C PHE A 282 -7.85 -18.54 27.86
N LEU A 283 -8.36 -17.35 28.22
CA LEU A 283 -7.58 -16.34 28.96
C LEU A 283 -7.09 -16.85 30.32
N ARG A 284 -7.90 -17.63 31.04
CA ARG A 284 -7.52 -18.20 32.35
C ARG A 284 -6.41 -19.24 32.21
N GLU A 285 -6.46 -20.08 31.17
CA GLU A 285 -5.53 -21.20 31.01
C GLU A 285 -4.24 -20.84 30.26
N PHE A 286 -4.29 -19.85 29.35
CA PHE A 286 -3.22 -19.57 28.40
C PHE A 286 -1.84 -19.45 29.05
N ALA A 287 -1.69 -18.64 30.10
CA ALA A 287 -0.39 -18.35 30.69
C ALA A 287 0.31 -19.59 31.25
N HIS A 288 -0.47 -20.53 31.82
CA HIS A 288 0.06 -21.79 32.32
C HIS A 288 0.43 -22.74 31.17
N ARG A 289 -0.47 -22.88 30.19
CA ARG A 289 -0.30 -23.79 29.05
C ARG A 289 0.84 -23.36 28.12
N TYR A 290 0.95 -22.07 27.83
CA TYR A 290 2.03 -21.50 27.04
C TYR A 290 3.40 -21.75 27.69
N ARG A 291 3.50 -21.52 29.01
CA ARG A 291 4.72 -21.81 29.79
C ARG A 291 5.13 -23.28 29.71
N LEU A 292 4.18 -24.21 29.86
CA LEU A 292 4.47 -25.64 29.74
C LEU A 292 4.99 -26.00 28.33
N ALA A 293 4.37 -25.48 27.28
CA ALA A 293 4.78 -25.72 25.89
C ALA A 293 6.18 -25.19 25.57
N HIS A 294 6.65 -24.17 26.29
CA HIS A 294 7.95 -23.52 26.09
C HIS A 294 9.01 -23.93 27.12
N THR A 295 8.66 -24.82 28.06
CA THR A 295 9.62 -25.38 29.02
C THR A 295 10.40 -26.50 28.34
N PRO A 296 11.74 -26.48 28.33
CA PRO A 296 12.54 -27.57 27.76
C PRO A 296 12.19 -28.89 28.44
N SER A 297 11.93 -29.93 27.64
CA SER A 297 11.79 -31.30 28.16
C SER A 297 13.10 -31.71 28.83
N THR A 298 13.04 -32.16 30.09
CA THR A 298 14.21 -32.68 30.83
C THR A 298 14.67 -34.06 30.34
N ASN A 299 14.00 -34.63 29.34
CA ASN A 299 14.37 -35.91 28.74
C ASN A 299 15.15 -35.65 27.46
N GLY A 300 16.48 -35.84 27.53
CA GLY A 300 17.50 -35.33 26.61
C GLY A 300 17.58 -35.94 25.21
N ASP A 301 16.47 -36.02 24.46
CA ASP A 301 16.45 -36.57 23.09
C ASP A 301 15.91 -35.61 22.03
N SER A 302 16.05 -34.29 22.19
CA SER A 302 15.65 -33.36 21.13
C SER A 302 16.65 -32.22 20.90
N PRO A 303 17.12 -31.99 19.66
CA PRO A 303 18.01 -30.89 19.33
C PRO A 303 17.21 -29.57 19.26
N VAL A 304 16.71 -29.11 20.41
CA VAL A 304 16.00 -27.82 20.56
C VAL A 304 16.79 -26.88 21.49
N GLU A 305 18.09 -27.15 21.71
CA GLU A 305 18.95 -26.33 22.56
C GLU A 305 19.41 -25.00 21.92
N SER A 306 19.07 -24.74 20.64
CA SER A 306 19.56 -23.55 19.93
C SER A 306 18.57 -22.38 19.85
N ARG A 307 17.32 -22.53 20.32
CA ARG A 307 16.36 -21.41 20.31
C ARG A 307 16.38 -20.66 21.65
N PRO A 308 16.52 -19.32 21.66
CA PRO A 308 16.49 -18.54 22.89
C PRO A 308 15.24 -18.86 23.73
N ARG A 309 15.36 -18.82 25.06
CA ARG A 309 14.19 -18.77 25.95
C ARG A 309 13.35 -17.56 25.53
N VAL A 310 12.17 -17.80 24.98
CA VAL A 310 11.21 -16.73 24.71
C VAL A 310 10.78 -16.21 26.09
N PRO A 311 10.81 -14.89 26.35
CA PRO A 311 10.25 -14.35 27.59
C PRO A 311 8.81 -14.83 27.76
N ASP A 312 8.36 -15.00 29.01
CA ASP A 312 6.94 -15.26 29.32
C ASP A 312 6.09 -14.19 28.61
N ILE A 313 5.52 -14.54 27.46
CA ILE A 313 4.67 -13.64 26.69
C ILE A 313 3.28 -13.69 27.31
N ASP A 314 2.70 -12.53 27.58
CA ASP A 314 1.30 -12.48 27.96
C ASP A 314 0.40 -12.81 26.76
N VAL A 315 -0.84 -13.19 27.06
CA VAL A 315 -1.83 -13.56 26.04
C VAL A 315 -2.13 -12.39 25.09
N ASP A 316 -2.02 -11.15 25.57
CA ASP A 316 -2.32 -9.96 24.79
C ASP A 316 -1.29 -9.73 23.70
N THR A 317 -0.01 -9.86 24.06
CA THR A 317 1.12 -9.77 23.15
C THR A 317 1.08 -10.92 22.16
N TRP A 318 0.75 -12.15 22.60
CA TRP A 318 0.60 -13.28 21.68
C TRP A 318 -0.55 -13.08 20.68
N LEU A 319 -1.75 -12.72 21.14
CA LEU A 319 -2.90 -12.44 20.28
C LEU A 319 -2.62 -11.26 19.34
N ARG A 320 -1.94 -10.21 19.83
CA ARG A 320 -1.54 -9.08 18.99
C ARG A 320 -0.60 -9.53 17.88
N ASN A 321 0.42 -10.32 18.18
CA ASN A 321 1.37 -10.84 17.19
C ASN A 321 0.69 -11.73 16.14
N LYS A 322 -0.42 -12.41 16.50
CA LYS A 322 -1.24 -13.14 15.53
C LYS A 322 -2.01 -12.23 14.58
N LEU A 323 -2.34 -11.00 14.99
CA LEU A 323 -3.11 -10.05 14.17
C LEU A 323 -2.26 -9.15 13.26
N VAL A 324 -1.00 -8.93 13.59
CA VAL A 324 -0.14 -7.95 12.89
C VAL A 324 1.06 -8.62 12.26
N PHE A 325 1.57 -8.04 11.17
CA PHE A 325 2.82 -8.49 10.57
C PHE A 325 4.01 -8.23 11.50
N ASP A 326 4.94 -9.19 11.49
CA ASP A 326 6.28 -9.03 12.03
C ASP A 326 7.31 -8.87 10.90
N GLU A 327 8.52 -8.49 11.30
CA GLU A 327 9.62 -8.18 10.39
C GLU A 327 10.09 -9.39 9.59
N GLU A 328 10.11 -10.58 10.20
CA GLU A 328 10.54 -11.81 9.52
C GLU A 328 9.49 -12.22 8.50
N GLU A 329 8.21 -12.14 8.84
CA GLU A 329 7.12 -12.42 7.91
C GLU A 329 7.02 -11.46 6.73
N ALA A 330 7.52 -10.22 6.86
CA ALA A 330 7.48 -9.23 5.78
C ALA A 330 8.76 -9.27 4.93
N TYR A 331 9.93 -9.43 5.55
CA TYR A 331 11.22 -9.16 4.88
C TYR A 331 12.23 -10.31 4.90
N ASN A 332 11.85 -11.50 5.35
CA ASN A 332 12.74 -12.66 5.25
C ASN A 332 13.10 -12.96 3.79
N LEU A 333 14.34 -13.43 3.56
CA LEU A 333 14.85 -13.77 2.22
C LEU A 333 13.97 -14.78 1.46
N LEU A 334 13.31 -15.69 2.18
CA LEU A 334 12.42 -16.71 1.61
C LEU A 334 10.96 -16.27 1.53
N GLN A 335 10.65 -15.06 2.01
CA GLN A 335 9.30 -14.53 1.97
C GLN A 335 8.92 -14.18 0.52
N THR A 336 7.70 -14.54 0.15
CA THR A 336 7.11 -14.20 -1.17
C THR A 336 5.86 -13.36 -0.98
N SER A 337 5.43 -12.63 -2.01
CA SER A 337 4.16 -11.91 -1.97
C SER A 337 2.97 -12.85 -1.72
N ASN A 338 2.94 -14.03 -2.35
CA ASN A 338 1.92 -15.05 -2.09
C ASN A 338 1.90 -15.49 -0.62
N GLY A 339 3.07 -15.72 -0.03
CA GLY A 339 3.18 -16.05 1.40
C GLY A 339 2.70 -14.92 2.31
N ALA A 340 2.92 -13.66 1.92
CA ALA A 340 2.44 -12.50 2.66
C ALA A 340 0.91 -12.39 2.57
N TRP A 341 0.34 -12.60 1.37
CA TRP A 341 -1.11 -12.70 1.17
C TRP A 341 -1.76 -13.82 1.99
N ASP A 342 -1.13 -14.99 2.08
CA ASP A 342 -1.67 -16.09 2.89
C ASP A 342 -1.72 -15.73 4.38
N LYS A 343 -0.72 -15.00 4.89
CA LYS A 343 -0.71 -14.45 6.25
C LYS A 343 -1.77 -13.37 6.44
N PHE A 344 -1.86 -12.44 5.50
CA PHE A 344 -2.86 -11.38 5.47
C PHE A 344 -4.29 -11.94 5.50
N ASN A 345 -4.57 -12.95 4.66
CA ASN A 345 -5.86 -13.63 4.61
C ASN A 345 -6.20 -14.33 5.93
N GLY A 346 -5.23 -14.98 6.58
CA GLY A 346 -5.43 -15.57 7.92
C GLY A 346 -5.79 -14.51 8.97
N ARG A 347 -5.09 -13.36 8.95
CA ARG A 347 -5.32 -12.25 9.88
C ARG A 347 -6.67 -11.56 9.68
N THR A 348 -7.07 -11.34 8.42
CA THR A 348 -8.40 -10.76 8.13
C THR A 348 -9.53 -11.67 8.60
N GLN A 349 -9.36 -13.00 8.58
CA GLN A 349 -10.32 -13.93 9.15
C GLN A 349 -10.43 -13.80 10.67
N MET A 350 -9.30 -13.70 11.37
CA MET A 350 -9.29 -13.44 12.83
C MET A 350 -9.99 -12.11 13.16
N MET A 351 -9.69 -11.05 12.39
CA MET A 351 -10.28 -9.72 12.54
C MET A 351 -11.81 -9.72 12.34
N LYS A 352 -12.33 -10.46 11.34
CA LYS A 352 -13.78 -10.57 11.11
C LYS A 352 -14.52 -11.03 12.36
N GLY A 353 -14.01 -12.07 13.02
CA GLY A 353 -14.56 -12.61 14.26
C GLY A 353 -14.53 -11.64 15.43
N LEU A 354 -13.48 -10.81 15.51
CA LEU A 354 -13.29 -9.81 16.55
C LEU A 354 -14.12 -8.53 16.33
N PHE A 355 -14.59 -8.30 15.10
CA PHE A 355 -15.26 -7.06 14.69
C PHE A 355 -16.79 -7.21 14.50
N ASN A 356 -17.27 -8.36 13.99
CA ASN A 356 -18.64 -8.51 13.48
C ASN A 356 -19.70 -8.81 14.55
N TYR A 357 -19.77 -8.00 15.59
CA TYR A 357 -20.86 -8.02 16.57
C TYR A 357 -21.17 -6.62 17.09
N GLU A 358 -22.39 -6.40 17.56
CA GLU A 358 -22.98 -5.09 17.83
C GLU A 358 -22.11 -4.19 18.72
N THR A 359 -21.62 -4.70 19.86
CA THR A 359 -20.75 -3.95 20.77
C THR A 359 -19.42 -3.57 20.11
N ALA A 360 -18.75 -4.51 19.43
CA ALA A 360 -17.49 -4.21 18.74
C ALA A 360 -17.70 -3.23 17.60
N TYR A 361 -18.68 -3.47 16.74
CA TYR A 361 -18.95 -2.63 15.58
C TYR A 361 -19.22 -1.19 15.99
N THR A 362 -20.08 -0.98 16.99
CA THR A 362 -20.44 0.35 17.49
C THR A 362 -19.24 1.05 18.14
N LYS A 363 -18.55 0.37 19.06
CA LYS A 363 -17.42 0.96 19.80
C LYS A 363 -16.24 1.22 18.87
N TYR A 364 -15.94 0.31 17.96
CA TYR A 364 -14.89 0.46 16.96
C TYR A 364 -15.18 1.62 16.02
N THR A 365 -16.41 1.73 15.49
CA THR A 365 -16.80 2.84 14.61
C THR A 365 -16.53 4.18 15.29
N ARG A 366 -16.96 4.34 16.54
CA ARG A 366 -16.69 5.57 17.31
C ARG A 366 -15.20 5.85 17.44
N LEU A 367 -14.40 4.86 17.83
CA LEU A 367 -12.94 5.02 17.99
C LEU A 367 -12.24 5.32 16.67
N CYS A 368 -12.74 4.77 15.55
CA CYS A 368 -12.23 5.02 14.21
C CYS A 368 -12.39 6.50 13.83
N LEU A 369 -13.55 7.09 14.11
CA LEU A 369 -13.81 8.51 13.91
C LEU A 369 -12.91 9.40 14.78
N GLU A 370 -12.68 9.00 16.03
CA GLU A 370 -11.76 9.70 16.93
C GLU A 370 -10.31 9.65 16.40
N GLU A 371 -9.85 8.50 15.91
CA GLU A 371 -8.51 8.37 15.32
C GLU A 371 -8.37 9.24 14.06
N PHE A 372 -9.38 9.31 13.19
CA PHE A 372 -9.34 10.22 12.04
C PHE A 372 -9.20 11.68 12.47
N ALA A 373 -9.94 12.10 13.49
CA ALA A 373 -9.81 13.45 14.03
C ALA A 373 -8.43 13.69 14.66
N GLN A 374 -7.89 12.71 15.40
CA GLN A 374 -6.58 12.79 16.04
C GLN A 374 -5.41 12.76 15.06
N ASP A 375 -5.55 12.06 13.93
CA ASP A 375 -4.58 12.04 12.83
C ASP A 375 -4.74 13.21 11.85
N ASN A 376 -5.58 14.20 12.21
CA ASN A 376 -5.84 15.42 11.47
C ASN A 376 -6.38 15.21 10.04
N ILE A 377 -7.37 14.31 9.90
CA ILE A 377 -8.03 13.95 8.63
C ILE A 377 -9.36 14.70 8.48
N GLN A 378 -9.53 15.46 7.41
CA GLN A 378 -10.70 16.32 7.18
C GLN A 378 -11.87 15.55 6.57
N TYR A 379 -11.63 14.47 5.84
CA TYR A 379 -12.68 13.67 5.20
C TYR A 379 -12.23 12.22 5.03
N ALA A 380 -13.16 11.26 5.07
CA ALA A 380 -12.83 9.85 4.88
C ALA A 380 -13.86 9.10 4.02
N GLU A 381 -13.38 8.14 3.22
CA GLU A 381 -14.21 7.17 2.50
C GLU A 381 -13.84 5.75 2.93
N ILE A 382 -14.75 5.12 3.66
CA ILE A 382 -14.54 3.80 4.24
C ILE A 382 -15.13 2.70 3.37
N ARG A 383 -14.48 1.52 3.37
CA ARG A 383 -14.87 0.31 2.65
C ARG A 383 -15.35 -0.77 3.62
N PRO A 384 -16.60 -0.70 4.12
CA PRO A 384 -17.22 -1.85 4.79
C PRO A 384 -17.63 -2.90 3.74
N ASN A 385 -17.48 -4.17 4.12
CA ASN A 385 -17.93 -5.29 3.29
C ASN A 385 -19.42 -5.57 3.52
N PHE A 386 -20.22 -5.49 2.46
CA PHE A 386 -21.65 -5.81 2.50
C PHE A 386 -21.87 -7.20 1.89
N MET A 387 -22.07 -8.20 2.74
CA MET A 387 -22.30 -9.59 2.32
C MET A 387 -23.10 -10.35 3.38
N SER A 388 -24.07 -11.16 2.94
CA SER A 388 -24.94 -11.95 3.84
C SER A 388 -24.19 -12.94 4.72
N THR A 389 -23.00 -13.38 4.30
CA THR A 389 -22.15 -14.33 5.01
C THR A 389 -21.22 -13.67 6.05
N ASN A 390 -21.20 -12.34 6.14
CA ASN A 390 -20.33 -11.59 7.06
C ASN A 390 -21.08 -10.42 7.72
N GLN A 391 -22.33 -10.65 8.09
CA GLN A 391 -23.17 -9.69 8.80
C GLN A 391 -22.74 -9.52 10.26
N VAL A 392 -23.16 -8.42 10.87
CA VAL A 392 -22.91 -8.11 12.28
C VAL A 392 -23.88 -8.91 13.13
N TRP A 393 -23.40 -9.62 14.14
CA TRP A 393 -24.25 -10.35 15.07
C TRP A 393 -24.71 -9.47 16.24
N LYS A 394 -25.89 -9.78 16.80
CA LYS A 394 -26.19 -9.34 18.18
C LYS A 394 -25.18 -9.95 19.14
N ASP A 395 -24.94 -9.29 20.26
CA ASP A 395 -23.90 -9.70 21.23
C ASP A 395 -24.16 -11.07 21.87
N ASP A 396 -25.40 -11.55 21.84
CA ASP A 396 -25.78 -12.90 22.29
C ASP A 396 -25.67 -13.99 21.20
N GLY A 397 -25.37 -13.60 19.96
CA GLY A 397 -25.27 -14.47 18.79
C GLY A 397 -26.60 -15.00 18.28
N SER A 398 -27.74 -14.50 18.78
CA SER A 398 -29.07 -15.03 18.44
C SER A 398 -29.56 -14.61 17.05
N ASP A 399 -29.11 -13.46 16.55
CA ASP A 399 -29.65 -12.80 15.37
C ASP A 399 -28.60 -11.91 14.69
N ARG A 400 -28.89 -11.51 13.44
CA ARG A 400 -27.99 -10.72 12.60
C ARG A 400 -28.58 -9.34 12.28
N ILE A 401 -27.69 -8.36 12.22
CA ILE A 401 -27.94 -7.03 11.70
C ILE A 401 -27.59 -7.06 10.22
N ASP A 402 -28.57 -6.73 9.38
CA ASP A 402 -28.42 -6.71 7.94
C ASP A 402 -27.59 -5.52 7.43
N ASN A 403 -27.34 -5.47 6.11
CA ASN A 403 -26.54 -4.42 5.49
C ASN A 403 -27.14 -3.03 5.73
N ASP A 404 -28.47 -2.93 5.79
CA ASP A 404 -29.18 -1.70 6.09
C ASP A 404 -28.97 -1.26 7.56
N GLY A 405 -29.04 -2.21 8.50
CA GLY A 405 -28.69 -1.99 9.89
C GLY A 405 -27.23 -1.58 10.09
N ILE A 406 -26.30 -2.12 9.30
CA ILE A 406 -24.90 -1.71 9.30
C ILE A 406 -24.75 -0.23 8.89
N ILE A 407 -25.43 0.22 7.84
CA ILE A 407 -25.46 1.64 7.46
C ILE A 407 -25.98 2.48 8.64
N ARG A 408 -27.07 2.06 9.28
CA ARG A 408 -27.62 2.78 10.45
C ARG A 408 -26.64 2.85 11.61
N LEU A 409 -25.88 1.79 11.90
CA LEU A 409 -24.84 1.82 12.94
C LEU A 409 -23.75 2.85 12.62
N ILE A 410 -23.25 2.88 11.39
CA ILE A 410 -22.21 3.82 10.96
C ILE A 410 -22.72 5.27 11.04
N THR A 411 -23.89 5.52 10.46
CA THR A 411 -24.48 6.86 10.39
C THR A 411 -24.86 7.40 11.76
N THR A 412 -25.38 6.55 12.65
CA THR A 412 -25.67 6.91 14.05
C THR A 412 -24.38 7.24 14.80
N ALA A 413 -23.35 6.41 14.69
CA ALA A 413 -22.07 6.67 15.34
C ALA A 413 -21.42 7.99 14.86
N TYR A 414 -21.51 8.28 13.56
CA TYR A 414 -21.03 9.56 13.01
C TYR A 414 -21.86 10.75 13.50
N ALA A 415 -23.20 10.64 13.54
CA ALA A 415 -24.06 11.70 14.06
C ALA A 415 -23.76 12.01 15.55
N GLU A 416 -23.57 10.97 16.37
CA GLU A 416 -23.16 11.15 17.78
C GLU A 416 -21.77 11.76 17.90
N PHE A 417 -20.79 11.31 17.11
CA PHE A 417 -19.45 11.89 17.07
C PHE A 417 -19.52 13.40 16.74
N GLN A 418 -20.31 13.77 15.74
CA GLN A 418 -20.47 15.17 15.31
C GLN A 418 -21.11 16.06 16.37
N LYS A 419 -21.93 15.55 17.31
CA LYS A 419 -22.45 16.38 18.42
C LYS A 419 -21.33 17.00 19.26
N GLY A 420 -20.23 16.26 19.49
CA GLY A 420 -19.03 16.74 20.19
C GLY A 420 -17.94 17.31 19.29
N HIS A 421 -18.08 17.18 17.96
CA HIS A 421 -17.02 17.47 16.97
C HIS A 421 -17.45 18.34 15.79
N LYS A 422 -18.65 18.94 15.82
CA LYS A 422 -19.29 19.66 14.69
C LYS A 422 -18.43 20.70 13.97
N HIS A 423 -17.50 21.34 14.66
CA HIS A 423 -16.58 22.35 14.11
C HIS A 423 -15.12 21.88 14.05
N LYS A 424 -14.86 20.63 14.47
CA LYS A 424 -13.53 20.04 14.57
C LYS A 424 -13.11 19.39 13.25
N VAL A 425 -11.91 18.84 13.27
CA VAL A 425 -11.12 18.31 12.16
C VAL A 425 -11.92 17.55 11.08
N LEU A 426 -12.70 16.52 11.43
CA LEU A 426 -13.37 15.63 10.47
C LEU A 426 -14.73 16.18 10.02
N LYS A 427 -14.83 16.59 8.75
CA LYS A 427 -15.96 17.30 8.13
C LYS A 427 -16.91 16.42 7.33
N GLY A 428 -16.55 15.17 7.06
CA GLY A 428 -17.40 14.25 6.31
C GLY A 428 -16.92 12.81 6.38
N LEU A 429 -17.85 11.89 6.16
CA LEU A 429 -17.60 10.46 6.01
C LEU A 429 -18.53 9.94 4.90
N LYS A 430 -18.01 9.14 3.98
CA LYS A 430 -18.83 8.36 3.04
C LYS A 430 -18.41 6.90 3.03
N ILE A 431 -19.29 6.07 2.46
CA ILE A 431 -19.21 4.62 2.39
C ILE A 431 -19.05 4.22 0.93
N ILE A 432 -18.02 3.44 0.65
CA ILE A 432 -17.85 2.74 -0.61
C ILE A 432 -18.43 1.34 -0.40
N TYR A 433 -19.42 0.99 -1.20
CA TYR A 433 -20.04 -0.32 -1.11
C TYR A 433 -19.07 -1.37 -1.66
N CYS A 434 -18.60 -2.28 -0.80
CA CYS A 434 -17.64 -3.31 -1.20
C CYS A 434 -18.25 -4.70 -1.24
N THR A 435 -17.86 -5.47 -2.25
CA THR A 435 -18.19 -6.90 -2.39
C THR A 435 -16.94 -7.70 -2.76
N PRO A 436 -16.79 -8.94 -2.27
CA PRO A 436 -15.65 -9.79 -2.64
C PRO A 436 -15.65 -10.11 -4.13
N ARG A 437 -14.49 -9.94 -4.78
CA ARG A 437 -14.30 -10.30 -6.19
C ARG A 437 -14.30 -11.81 -6.46
N SER A 438 -14.27 -12.63 -5.42
CA SER A 438 -14.41 -14.09 -5.51
C SER A 438 -15.85 -14.55 -5.71
N PHE A 439 -16.83 -13.64 -5.59
CA PHE A 439 -18.23 -13.96 -5.80
C PHE A 439 -18.54 -14.27 -7.27
N ASP A 440 -19.55 -15.10 -7.48
CA ASP A 440 -20.11 -15.31 -8.82
C ASP A 440 -20.84 -14.05 -9.32
N PRO A 441 -20.99 -13.88 -10.66
CA PRO A 441 -21.61 -12.70 -11.24
C PRO A 441 -23.01 -12.37 -10.72
N GLU A 442 -23.85 -13.38 -10.41
CA GLU A 442 -25.20 -13.14 -9.88
C GLU A 442 -25.16 -12.52 -8.48
N LYS A 443 -24.22 -12.94 -7.61
CA LYS A 443 -24.02 -12.27 -6.32
C LYS A 443 -23.49 -10.84 -6.48
N VAL A 444 -22.59 -10.59 -7.43
CA VAL A 444 -22.09 -9.22 -7.70
C VAL A 444 -23.21 -8.33 -8.24
N LYS A 445 -24.07 -8.86 -9.12
CA LYS A 445 -25.26 -8.18 -9.61
C LYS A 445 -26.24 -7.83 -8.50
N ALA A 446 -26.49 -8.75 -7.56
CA ALA A 446 -27.32 -8.47 -6.39
C ALA A 446 -26.72 -7.35 -5.51
N ALA A 447 -25.40 -7.39 -5.29
CA ALA A 447 -24.68 -6.34 -4.57
C ALA A 447 -24.73 -4.97 -5.27
N LEU A 448 -24.60 -4.93 -6.60
CA LEU A 448 -24.75 -3.71 -7.39
C LEU A 448 -26.19 -3.15 -7.28
N SER A 449 -27.20 -4.02 -7.33
CA SER A 449 -28.60 -3.62 -7.12
C SER A 449 -28.81 -3.04 -5.72
N GLU A 450 -28.28 -3.67 -4.67
CA GLU A 450 -28.38 -3.17 -3.31
C GLU A 450 -27.63 -1.83 -3.14
N CYS A 451 -26.43 -1.69 -3.72
CA CYS A 451 -25.69 -0.43 -3.74
C CYS A 451 -26.51 0.70 -4.39
N LEU A 452 -27.19 0.43 -5.50
CA LEU A 452 -28.09 1.39 -6.16
C LEU A 452 -29.24 1.81 -5.23
N ASP A 453 -29.90 0.84 -4.59
CA ASP A 453 -31.00 1.12 -3.68
C ASP A 453 -30.52 1.86 -2.42
N PHE A 454 -29.31 1.57 -1.94
CA PHE A 454 -28.68 2.28 -0.82
C PHE A 454 -28.32 3.71 -1.23
N LYS A 455 -27.84 3.96 -2.46
CA LYS A 455 -27.60 5.32 -2.94
C LYS A 455 -28.89 6.14 -2.98
N ILE A 456 -30.04 5.53 -3.31
CA ILE A 456 -31.32 6.24 -3.33
C ILE A 456 -31.80 6.55 -1.91
N ARG A 457 -31.66 5.60 -0.97
CA ARG A 457 -32.12 5.76 0.42
C ARG A 457 -31.19 6.62 1.27
N TYR A 458 -29.89 6.54 1.01
CA TYR A 458 -28.80 7.13 1.79
C TYR A 458 -27.87 7.95 0.88
N GLU A 459 -28.46 8.84 0.08
CA GLU A 459 -27.77 9.61 -0.98
C GLU A 459 -26.45 10.25 -0.51
N GLU A 460 -26.47 10.87 0.66
CA GLU A 460 -25.31 11.57 1.22
C GLU A 460 -24.18 10.62 1.65
N TRP A 461 -24.46 9.34 1.87
CA TRP A 461 -23.53 8.38 2.46
C TRP A 461 -22.82 7.51 1.45
N ILE A 462 -23.47 7.11 0.35
CA ILE A 462 -22.86 6.20 -0.63
C ILE A 462 -21.98 6.99 -1.61
N ALA A 463 -20.66 6.72 -1.57
CA ALA A 463 -19.64 7.34 -2.41
C ALA A 463 -19.41 6.61 -3.74
N GLY A 464 -19.60 5.29 -3.78
CA GLY A 464 -19.23 4.47 -4.93
C GLY A 464 -19.35 2.97 -4.67
N PHE A 465 -18.86 2.19 -5.62
CA PHE A 465 -18.79 0.72 -5.56
C PHE A 465 -17.37 0.22 -5.84
N ASP A 466 -16.98 -0.85 -5.16
CA ASP A 466 -15.66 -1.48 -5.29
C ASP A 466 -15.73 -3.01 -5.14
N LEU A 467 -14.79 -3.70 -5.79
CA LEU A 467 -14.54 -5.13 -5.64
C LEU A 467 -13.24 -5.33 -4.85
N VAL A 468 -13.31 -6.10 -3.77
CA VAL A 468 -12.18 -6.31 -2.84
C VAL A 468 -11.72 -7.77 -2.77
N GLY A 469 -10.54 -7.98 -2.21
CA GLY A 469 -9.89 -9.29 -2.06
C GLY A 469 -8.67 -9.43 -2.95
N GLU A 470 -7.85 -10.45 -2.68
CA GLU A 470 -6.60 -10.75 -3.39
C GLU A 470 -6.83 -10.79 -4.91
N GLU A 471 -6.25 -9.83 -5.63
CA GLU A 471 -6.52 -9.59 -7.05
C GLU A 471 -6.14 -10.77 -7.94
N SER A 472 -5.00 -11.41 -7.63
CA SER A 472 -4.43 -12.52 -8.41
C SER A 472 -5.16 -13.86 -8.25
N LYS A 473 -5.89 -14.07 -7.15
CA LYS A 473 -6.70 -15.30 -6.91
C LYS A 473 -8.20 -15.09 -7.17
N GLY A 474 -8.60 -13.85 -7.41
CA GLY A 474 -9.99 -13.45 -7.64
C GLY A 474 -10.42 -13.55 -9.10
N ARG A 475 -11.65 -13.13 -9.39
CA ARG A 475 -12.10 -12.90 -10.76
C ARG A 475 -11.62 -11.52 -11.25
N PRO A 476 -11.13 -11.41 -12.50
CA PRO A 476 -10.82 -10.12 -13.10
C PRO A 476 -12.11 -9.34 -13.39
N LEU A 477 -11.99 -8.03 -13.58
CA LEU A 477 -13.12 -7.13 -13.82
C LEU A 477 -13.90 -7.49 -15.09
N LYS A 478 -13.20 -7.93 -16.16
CA LYS A 478 -13.84 -8.37 -17.41
C LYS A 478 -14.92 -9.45 -17.20
N ASP A 479 -14.80 -10.29 -16.18
CA ASP A 479 -15.78 -11.34 -15.88
C ASP A 479 -17.14 -10.79 -15.44
N PHE A 480 -17.20 -9.52 -15.02
CA PHE A 480 -18.41 -8.85 -14.53
C PHE A 480 -18.88 -7.72 -15.46
N THR A 481 -18.38 -7.68 -16.70
CA THR A 481 -18.65 -6.58 -17.64
C THR A 481 -20.15 -6.38 -17.87
N GLN A 482 -20.92 -7.46 -18.00
CA GLN A 482 -22.36 -7.39 -18.22
C GLN A 482 -23.06 -6.70 -17.05
N GLU A 483 -22.73 -7.10 -15.82
CA GLU A 483 -23.28 -6.59 -14.58
C GLU A 483 -22.92 -5.11 -14.39
N PHE A 484 -21.67 -4.72 -14.66
CA PHE A 484 -21.22 -3.34 -14.55
C PHE A 484 -21.86 -2.41 -15.59
N LEU A 485 -22.01 -2.86 -16.83
CA LEU A 485 -22.67 -2.06 -17.88
C LEU A 485 -24.16 -1.88 -17.58
N GLU A 486 -24.82 -2.93 -17.11
CA GLU A 486 -26.21 -2.88 -16.69
C GLU A 486 -26.39 -1.94 -15.48
N PHE A 487 -25.53 -2.06 -14.47
CA PHE A 487 -25.55 -1.17 -13.31
C PHE A 487 -25.40 0.31 -13.69
N LYS A 488 -24.46 0.64 -14.59
CA LYS A 488 -24.29 2.00 -15.11
C LYS A 488 -25.54 2.51 -15.85
N ARG A 489 -26.18 1.65 -16.64
CA ARG A 489 -27.45 1.98 -17.33
C ARG A 489 -28.53 2.31 -16.30
N GLN A 490 -28.67 1.48 -15.27
CA GLN A 490 -29.63 1.69 -14.19
C GLN A 490 -29.35 2.97 -13.39
N CYS A 491 -28.08 3.26 -13.06
CA CYS A 491 -27.70 4.51 -12.40
C CYS A 491 -28.13 5.74 -13.23
N LYS A 492 -27.87 5.70 -14.55
CA LYS A 492 -28.27 6.77 -15.47
C LYS A 492 -29.80 6.93 -15.54
N GLU A 493 -30.54 5.83 -15.58
CA GLU A 493 -32.02 5.86 -15.60
C GLU A 493 -32.61 6.41 -14.32
N LYS A 494 -32.04 6.02 -13.16
CA LYS A 494 -32.45 6.54 -11.85
C LYS A 494 -31.85 7.91 -11.52
N LYS A 495 -31.03 8.49 -12.41
CA LYS A 495 -30.36 9.79 -12.26
C LYS A 495 -29.51 9.89 -10.98
N VAL A 496 -28.83 8.81 -10.63
CA VAL A 496 -27.86 8.78 -9.53
C VAL A 496 -26.46 8.57 -10.10
N ASP A 497 -25.47 9.19 -9.47
CA ASP A 497 -24.07 8.97 -9.78
C ASP A 497 -23.44 8.05 -8.72
N ILE A 498 -22.97 6.88 -9.19
CA ILE A 498 -22.23 5.91 -8.37
C ILE A 498 -20.97 5.53 -9.14
N PRO A 499 -19.83 6.18 -8.86
CA PRO A 499 -18.58 5.87 -9.53
C PRO A 499 -18.04 4.51 -9.08
N PHE A 500 -17.29 3.88 -9.97
CA PHE A 500 -16.42 2.78 -9.60
C PHE A 500 -15.11 3.29 -9.00
N LEU A 501 -14.62 2.58 -7.98
CA LEU A 501 -13.44 2.89 -7.19
C LEU A 501 -12.57 1.64 -7.00
N PHE A 502 -12.37 0.91 -8.10
CA PHE A 502 -11.87 -0.47 -8.09
C PHE A 502 -10.45 -0.62 -7.55
N HIS A 503 -10.21 -1.65 -6.74
CA HIS A 503 -8.87 -2.23 -6.56
C HIS A 503 -8.36 -2.82 -7.87
N CYS A 504 -7.32 -2.22 -8.45
CA CYS A 504 -6.71 -2.73 -9.69
C CYS A 504 -5.20 -2.52 -9.74
N GLY A 505 -4.51 -3.49 -10.32
CA GLY A 505 -3.07 -3.42 -10.58
C GLY A 505 -2.24 -3.46 -9.30
N GLU A 506 -2.75 -4.05 -8.21
CA GLU A 506 -1.99 -4.38 -7.02
C GLU A 506 -1.18 -5.68 -7.26
N THR A 507 -0.24 -5.62 -8.21
CA THR A 507 0.52 -6.81 -8.61
C THR A 507 1.91 -6.48 -9.15
N LEU A 508 2.78 -7.47 -9.06
CA LEU A 508 4.06 -7.53 -9.76
C LEU A 508 3.93 -8.14 -11.16
N ASP A 509 2.84 -8.84 -11.43
CA ASP A 509 2.56 -9.47 -12.71
C ASP A 509 2.40 -8.41 -13.82
N ILE A 510 2.76 -8.80 -15.04
CA ILE A 510 2.69 -7.94 -16.23
C ILE A 510 2.23 -8.79 -17.41
N GLY A 511 1.17 -8.34 -18.07
CA GLY A 511 0.60 -8.99 -19.25
C GLY A 511 -0.38 -10.11 -18.92
N GLU A 512 -0.89 -10.17 -17.70
CA GLU A 512 -1.85 -11.15 -17.22
C GLU A 512 -3.23 -10.49 -16.99
N ASP A 513 -4.23 -11.30 -16.62
CA ASP A 513 -5.57 -10.79 -16.31
C ASP A 513 -5.59 -9.90 -15.07
N THR A 514 -4.65 -10.10 -14.13
CA THR A 514 -4.51 -9.33 -12.88
C THR A 514 -4.23 -7.85 -13.18
N ASP A 515 -3.14 -7.51 -13.90
CA ASP A 515 -2.85 -6.14 -14.32
C ASP A 515 -3.76 -5.68 -15.47
N GLY A 516 -4.33 -6.63 -16.23
CA GLY A 516 -5.41 -6.40 -17.20
C GLY A 516 -6.63 -5.68 -16.62
N ASN A 517 -6.89 -5.79 -15.32
CA ASN A 517 -7.94 -5.02 -14.64
C ASN A 517 -7.78 -3.50 -14.82
N LEU A 518 -6.57 -2.98 -15.05
CA LEU A 518 -6.36 -1.57 -15.37
C LEU A 518 -7.01 -1.16 -16.70
N VAL A 519 -7.05 -2.06 -17.69
CA VAL A 519 -7.74 -1.84 -18.97
C VAL A 519 -9.24 -1.72 -18.71
N ASP A 520 -9.80 -2.69 -18.00
CA ASP A 520 -11.23 -2.74 -17.71
C ASP A 520 -11.66 -1.55 -16.87
N ALA A 521 -10.91 -1.20 -15.83
CA ALA A 521 -11.20 -0.04 -14.99
C ALA A 521 -11.19 1.28 -15.79
N LEU A 522 -10.26 1.43 -16.75
CA LEU A 522 -10.25 2.58 -17.67
C LEU A 522 -11.50 2.62 -18.56
N LEU A 523 -11.87 1.49 -19.19
CA LEU A 523 -13.04 1.41 -20.08
C LEU A 523 -14.36 1.55 -19.31
N LEU A 524 -14.40 1.02 -18.10
CA LEU A 524 -15.48 1.20 -17.13
C LEU A 524 -15.43 2.59 -16.47
N GLY A 525 -14.54 3.50 -16.88
CA GLY A 525 -14.54 4.88 -16.42
C GLY A 525 -14.46 5.00 -14.90
N SER A 526 -13.65 4.14 -14.26
CA SER A 526 -13.39 4.22 -12.82
C SER A 526 -12.93 5.63 -12.46
N LYS A 527 -13.47 6.20 -11.38
CA LYS A 527 -13.11 7.54 -10.94
C LYS A 527 -11.73 7.54 -10.27
N ARG A 528 -11.44 6.48 -9.52
CA ARG A 528 -10.16 6.24 -8.87
C ARG A 528 -9.75 4.77 -9.01
N ILE A 529 -8.47 4.50 -8.81
CA ILE A 529 -7.89 3.16 -8.84
C ILE A 529 -7.24 2.89 -7.48
N GLY A 530 -7.72 1.86 -6.78
CA GLY A 530 -7.07 1.31 -5.59
C GLY A 530 -5.72 0.68 -5.95
N HIS A 531 -4.66 1.08 -5.25
CA HIS A 531 -3.26 0.68 -5.43
C HIS A 531 -2.63 1.15 -6.75
N GLY A 532 -3.07 0.63 -7.90
CA GLY A 532 -2.52 0.99 -9.22
C GLY A 532 -1.00 0.75 -9.35
N PHE A 533 -0.45 -0.19 -8.59
CA PHE A 533 0.99 -0.42 -8.46
C PHE A 533 1.66 -0.76 -9.80
N ALA A 534 0.98 -1.55 -10.65
CA ALA A 534 1.45 -1.94 -11.97
C ALA A 534 1.28 -0.82 -13.04
N LEU A 535 0.50 0.24 -12.78
CA LEU A 535 0.13 1.24 -13.78
C LEU A 535 1.32 1.90 -14.50
N PRO A 536 2.46 2.22 -13.85
CA PRO A 536 3.64 2.76 -14.55
C PRO A 536 4.18 1.89 -15.68
N ARG A 537 3.86 0.59 -15.67
CA ARG A 537 4.28 -0.40 -16.69
C ARG A 537 3.37 -0.40 -17.92
N HIS A 538 2.25 0.35 -17.89
CA HIS A 538 1.29 0.47 -18.99
C HIS A 538 1.20 1.90 -19.51
N PRO A 539 2.18 2.38 -20.32
CA PRO A 539 2.30 3.79 -20.68
C PRO A 539 1.05 4.36 -21.38
N TYR A 540 0.39 3.59 -22.25
CA TYR A 540 -0.84 4.02 -22.90
C TYR A 540 -1.99 4.17 -21.90
N ILE A 541 -2.19 3.17 -21.03
CA ILE A 541 -3.26 3.19 -20.02
C ILE A 541 -3.02 4.34 -19.04
N LEU A 542 -1.78 4.52 -18.57
CA LEU A 542 -1.38 5.61 -17.69
C LEU A 542 -1.72 6.97 -18.27
N GLU A 543 -1.32 7.25 -19.52
CA GLU A 543 -1.61 8.54 -20.16
C GLU A 543 -3.12 8.76 -20.37
N GLN A 544 -3.88 7.70 -20.68
CA GLN A 544 -5.34 7.80 -20.77
C GLN A 544 -6.00 8.08 -19.42
N MET A 545 -5.57 7.41 -18.35
CA MET A 545 -6.07 7.63 -17.00
C MET A 545 -5.74 9.04 -16.51
N LYS A 546 -4.49 9.47 -16.68
CA LYS A 546 -4.04 10.83 -16.37
C LYS A 546 -4.86 11.89 -17.12
N LYS A 547 -5.04 11.73 -18.44
CA LYS A 547 -5.84 12.67 -19.25
C LYS A 547 -7.30 12.77 -18.79
N ARG A 548 -7.85 11.68 -18.25
CA ARG A 548 -9.23 11.61 -17.73
C ARG A 548 -9.34 12.08 -16.27
N GLY A 549 -8.23 12.43 -15.62
CA GLY A 549 -8.21 12.81 -14.22
C GLY A 549 -8.50 11.64 -13.28
N ILE A 550 -8.18 10.41 -13.66
CA ILE A 550 -8.33 9.24 -12.79
C ILE A 550 -7.18 9.26 -11.77
N CYS A 551 -7.54 9.25 -10.48
CA CYS A 551 -6.57 9.28 -9.39
C CYS A 551 -6.20 7.87 -8.93
N VAL A 552 -4.93 7.68 -8.54
CA VAL A 552 -4.46 6.43 -7.92
C VAL A 552 -4.44 6.58 -6.40
N GLU A 553 -5.04 5.63 -5.69
CA GLU A 553 -5.04 5.52 -4.23
C GLU A 553 -3.87 4.65 -3.80
N VAL A 554 -2.75 5.26 -3.44
CA VAL A 554 -1.50 4.57 -3.09
C VAL A 554 -1.52 4.18 -1.62
N CYS A 555 -1.10 2.95 -1.32
CA CYS A 555 -1.04 2.39 0.04
C CYS A 555 0.40 1.91 0.35
N PRO A 556 1.34 2.83 0.62
CA PRO A 556 2.77 2.54 0.65
C PRO A 556 3.19 1.40 1.56
N ILE A 557 2.72 1.41 2.81
CA ILE A 557 3.09 0.40 3.80
C ILE A 557 2.49 -0.96 3.45
N SER A 558 1.25 -0.98 2.93
CA SER A 558 0.61 -2.20 2.44
C SER A 558 1.45 -2.83 1.31
N ASN A 559 1.80 -2.03 0.31
CA ASN A 559 2.60 -2.50 -0.83
C ASN A 559 3.99 -2.99 -0.41
N GLU A 560 4.63 -2.37 0.58
CA GLU A 560 5.90 -2.85 1.13
C GLU A 560 5.74 -4.19 1.86
N ILE A 561 4.81 -4.28 2.82
CA ILE A 561 4.63 -5.48 3.66
C ILE A 561 4.13 -6.67 2.85
N LEU A 562 3.32 -6.44 1.82
CA LEU A 562 2.82 -7.49 0.91
C LEU A 562 3.85 -7.87 -0.17
N GLY A 563 5.05 -7.29 -0.13
CA GLY A 563 6.18 -7.71 -0.96
C GLY A 563 6.15 -7.19 -2.40
N LEU A 564 5.40 -6.11 -2.69
CA LEU A 564 5.40 -5.46 -4.01
C LEU A 564 6.59 -4.52 -4.19
N THR A 565 7.11 -3.96 -3.10
CA THR A 565 8.37 -3.22 -3.11
C THR A 565 9.21 -3.62 -1.90
N PRO A 566 10.54 -3.81 -2.04
CA PRO A 566 11.38 -4.14 -0.90
C PRO A 566 11.47 -2.98 0.11
N ARG A 567 11.47 -1.74 -0.39
CA ARG A 567 11.63 -0.50 0.39
C ARG A 567 10.90 0.65 -0.28
N MET A 568 10.62 1.70 0.48
CA MET A 568 9.89 2.84 -0.02
C MET A 568 10.60 3.58 -1.17
N ASN A 569 11.93 3.71 -1.19
CA ASN A 569 12.67 4.41 -2.26
C ASN A 569 12.45 3.82 -3.66
N GLY A 570 12.11 2.52 -3.75
CA GLY A 570 11.82 1.83 -5.01
C GLY A 570 10.33 1.74 -5.35
N HIS A 571 9.47 2.40 -4.58
CA HIS A 571 8.02 2.27 -4.74
C HIS A 571 7.53 2.95 -6.03
N ALA A 572 6.59 2.31 -6.72
CA ALA A 572 5.96 2.77 -7.96
C ALA A 572 5.28 4.16 -7.88
N VAL A 573 5.07 4.72 -6.69
CA VAL A 573 4.43 6.03 -6.53
C VAL A 573 5.28 7.14 -7.13
N TYR A 574 6.61 7.03 -7.06
CA TYR A 574 7.49 8.07 -7.61
C TYR A 574 7.48 8.08 -9.14
N ASP A 575 7.26 6.94 -9.78
CA ASP A 575 7.05 6.86 -11.22
C ASP A 575 5.72 7.49 -11.67
N LEU A 576 4.68 7.35 -10.84
CA LEU A 576 3.38 7.99 -11.06
C LEU A 576 3.49 9.51 -10.89
N LEU A 577 4.10 9.97 -9.80
CA LEU A 577 4.30 11.39 -9.50
C LEU A 577 5.19 12.08 -10.54
N ALA A 578 6.29 11.44 -10.97
CA ALA A 578 7.15 11.97 -12.03
C ALA A 578 6.40 12.16 -13.36
N LYS A 579 5.34 11.36 -13.60
CA LYS A 579 4.47 11.49 -14.77
C LYS A 579 3.26 12.41 -14.54
N ASN A 580 3.16 13.11 -13.41
CA ASN A 580 1.98 13.90 -12.98
C ASN A 580 0.68 13.09 -13.00
N VAL A 581 0.74 11.81 -12.62
CA VAL A 581 -0.48 11.07 -12.27
C VAL A 581 -0.91 11.54 -10.88
N HIS A 582 -2.19 11.88 -10.71
CA HIS A 582 -2.69 12.30 -9.40
C HIS A 582 -2.70 11.08 -8.47
N CYS A 583 -2.11 11.23 -7.30
CA CYS A 583 -2.03 10.20 -6.29
C CYS A 583 -2.57 10.70 -4.95
N THR A 584 -3.19 9.80 -4.20
CA THR A 584 -3.53 10.00 -2.78
C THR A 584 -2.80 8.97 -1.94
N ILE A 585 -2.51 9.31 -0.69
CA ILE A 585 -1.82 8.42 0.25
C ILE A 585 -2.84 7.87 1.22
N ASN A 586 -2.76 6.57 1.52
CA ASN A 586 -3.77 5.84 2.28
C ASN A 586 -3.14 4.67 3.06
N THR A 587 -3.81 4.19 4.11
CA THR A 587 -3.33 3.11 4.98
C THR A 587 -3.73 1.71 4.55
N ASP A 588 -4.79 1.57 3.75
CA ASP A 588 -5.39 0.27 3.42
C ASP A 588 -5.93 -0.47 4.66
N ASN A 589 -5.11 -1.32 5.29
CA ASN A 589 -5.41 -2.08 6.52
C ASN A 589 -4.45 -1.72 7.67
N GLY A 590 -4.51 -0.47 8.15
CA GLY A 590 -3.63 0.04 9.21
C GLY A 590 -3.49 -0.87 10.45
N THR A 591 -4.55 -1.59 10.85
CA THR A 591 -4.48 -2.58 11.95
C THR A 591 -3.39 -3.63 11.72
N LEU A 592 -3.37 -4.25 10.53
CA LEU A 592 -2.54 -5.40 10.22
C LEU A 592 -1.06 -4.99 10.08
N PHE A 593 -0.84 -3.75 9.68
CA PHE A 593 0.47 -3.19 9.42
C PHE A 593 1.03 -2.41 10.60
N LYS A 594 0.27 -2.23 11.70
CA LYS A 594 0.59 -1.32 12.80
C LYS A 594 0.74 0.14 12.35
N SER A 595 0.02 0.53 11.30
CA SER A 595 0.11 1.88 10.72
C SER A 595 -1.17 2.69 10.91
N ARG A 596 -1.05 3.98 10.60
CA ARG A 596 -2.08 5.04 10.56
C ARG A 596 -1.65 6.00 9.46
N LEU A 597 -2.51 6.89 8.99
CA LEU A 597 -2.26 7.62 7.74
C LEU A 597 -0.97 8.46 7.79
N SER A 598 -0.62 9.02 8.95
CA SER A 598 0.67 9.67 9.15
C SER A 598 1.89 8.81 8.83
N HIS A 599 1.84 7.49 9.09
CA HIS A 599 2.95 6.59 8.77
C HIS A 599 3.16 6.48 7.26
N ASP A 600 2.08 6.37 6.48
CA ASP A 600 2.18 6.31 5.03
C ASP A 600 2.70 7.63 4.43
N PHE A 601 2.27 8.79 4.96
CA PHE A 601 2.85 10.09 4.59
C PHE A 601 4.34 10.19 4.99
N TYR A 602 4.72 9.65 6.15
CA TYR A 602 6.11 9.59 6.59
C TYR A 602 6.97 8.74 5.65
N GLN A 603 6.47 7.56 5.25
CA GLN A 603 7.17 6.70 4.29
C GLN A 603 7.35 7.39 2.94
N VAL A 604 6.33 8.07 2.41
CA VAL A 604 6.44 8.86 1.17
C VAL A 604 7.46 10.00 1.30
N MET A 605 7.55 10.65 2.46
CA MET A 605 8.60 11.63 2.75
C MET A 605 9.99 10.98 2.80
N ALA A 606 10.09 9.76 3.34
CA ALA A 606 11.35 9.04 3.48
C ALA A 606 11.89 8.46 2.17
N GLY A 607 11.02 8.02 1.28
CA GLY A 607 11.43 7.36 0.04
C GLY A 607 11.96 8.29 -1.06
N LYS A 608 11.72 9.60 -0.96
CA LYS A 608 12.16 10.59 -1.95
C LYS A 608 12.95 11.72 -1.28
N ALA A 609 14.25 11.78 -1.55
CA ALA A 609 15.20 12.68 -0.87
C ALA A 609 14.90 14.18 -1.08
N ASP A 610 14.29 14.54 -2.20
CA ASP A 610 13.83 15.90 -2.54
C ASP A 610 12.33 16.10 -2.25
N MET A 611 11.66 15.21 -1.52
CA MET A 611 10.30 15.43 -1.06
C MET A 611 10.28 16.61 -0.07
N THR A 612 9.33 17.53 -0.27
CA THR A 612 9.16 18.73 0.54
C THR A 612 7.75 18.84 1.08
N ILE A 613 7.52 19.83 1.94
CA ILE A 613 6.18 20.17 2.43
C ILE A 613 5.20 20.46 1.27
N HIS A 614 5.68 20.96 0.12
CA HIS A 614 4.83 21.25 -1.04
C HIS A 614 4.37 19.98 -1.75
N GLY A 615 5.21 18.95 -1.79
CA GLY A 615 4.80 17.63 -2.26
C GLY A 615 3.74 17.00 -1.37
N LEU A 616 3.91 17.08 -0.05
CA LEU A 616 2.89 16.63 0.91
C LEU A 616 1.58 17.42 0.78
N ARG A 617 1.68 18.74 0.58
CA ARG A 617 0.53 19.62 0.30
C ARG A 617 -0.24 19.15 -0.94
N GLN A 618 0.46 18.87 -2.03
CA GLN A 618 -0.16 18.47 -3.29
C GLN A 618 -0.93 17.15 -3.16
N LEU A 619 -0.36 16.18 -2.44
CA LEU A 619 -1.01 14.89 -2.14
C LEU A 619 -2.29 15.09 -1.31
N ALA A 620 -2.25 15.98 -0.31
CA ALA A 620 -3.42 16.34 0.49
C ALA A 620 -4.49 17.08 -0.36
N GLU A 621 -4.12 18.03 -1.21
CA GLU A 621 -5.07 18.73 -2.08
C GLU A 621 -5.76 17.79 -3.07
N TRP A 622 -5.00 16.86 -3.67
CA TRP A 622 -5.55 15.85 -4.57
C TRP A 622 -6.51 14.90 -3.88
N SER A 623 -6.29 14.58 -2.61
CA SER A 623 -7.23 13.76 -1.86
C SER A 623 -8.60 14.44 -1.68
N ILE A 624 -8.63 15.76 -1.48
CA ILE A 624 -9.89 16.51 -1.42
C ILE A 624 -10.51 16.62 -2.82
N GLU A 625 -9.70 16.92 -3.84
CA GLU A 625 -10.14 17.05 -5.24
C GLU A 625 -10.86 15.79 -5.73
N HIS A 626 -10.26 14.62 -5.48
CA HIS A 626 -10.72 13.33 -5.99
C HIS A 626 -11.72 12.62 -5.09
N SER A 627 -12.07 13.21 -3.95
CA SER A 627 -13.17 12.74 -3.11
C SER A 627 -14.50 12.67 -3.86
N CYS A 628 -15.41 11.85 -3.34
CA CYS A 628 -16.82 11.76 -3.71
C CYS A 628 -17.70 12.71 -2.91
N LEU A 629 -17.13 13.78 -2.32
CA LEU A 629 -17.90 14.92 -1.83
C LEU A 629 -18.59 15.64 -2.99
N GLU A 630 -19.81 16.10 -2.72
CA GLU A 630 -20.53 17.07 -3.54
C GLU A 630 -19.73 18.37 -3.66
N ASP A 631 -19.85 19.09 -4.77
CA ASP A 631 -18.96 20.22 -5.11
C ASP A 631 -18.98 21.35 -4.06
N ASP A 632 -20.14 21.65 -3.48
CA ASP A 632 -20.31 22.65 -2.43
C ASP A 632 -19.63 22.22 -1.11
N LYS A 633 -19.85 20.96 -0.70
CA LYS A 633 -19.21 20.38 0.49
C LYS A 633 -17.70 20.26 0.29
N LYS A 634 -17.24 19.86 -0.89
CA LYS A 634 -15.82 19.78 -1.26
C LYS A 634 -15.17 21.16 -1.19
N ALA A 635 -15.82 22.19 -1.72
CA ALA A 635 -15.32 23.56 -1.65
C ALA A 635 -15.23 24.06 -0.19
N ALA A 636 -16.23 23.74 0.65
CA ALA A 636 -16.21 24.07 2.07
C ALA A 636 -15.05 23.36 2.81
N VAL A 637 -14.88 22.05 2.59
CA VAL A 637 -13.79 21.26 3.18
C VAL A 637 -12.43 21.79 2.73
N ARG A 638 -12.26 22.10 1.44
CA ARG A 638 -11.02 22.69 0.92
C ARG A 638 -10.70 24.02 1.59
N LYS A 639 -11.68 24.91 1.72
CA LYS A 639 -11.49 26.22 2.37
C LYS A 639 -11.08 26.07 3.84
N ASP A 640 -11.74 25.19 4.59
CA ASP A 640 -11.36 24.91 5.97
C ASP A 640 -9.95 24.32 6.05
N TRP A 641 -9.62 23.39 5.15
CA TRP A 641 -8.30 22.76 5.06
C TRP A 641 -7.18 23.78 4.76
N GLU A 642 -7.40 24.74 3.86
CA GLU A 642 -6.42 25.81 3.55
C GLU A 642 -6.10 26.66 4.79
N VAL A 643 -7.13 26.97 5.61
CA VAL A 643 -6.93 27.66 6.89
C VAL A 643 -6.11 26.80 7.86
N MET A 644 -6.46 25.52 7.99
CA MET A 644 -5.72 24.58 8.83
C MET A 644 -4.27 24.42 8.37
N TRP A 645 -4.02 24.43 7.06
CA TRP A 645 -2.69 24.35 6.48
C TRP A 645 -1.84 25.58 6.86
N GLY A 646 -2.39 26.79 6.77
CA GLY A 646 -1.71 28.00 7.23
C GLY A 646 -1.37 27.97 8.73
N VAL A 647 -2.30 27.48 9.56
CA VAL A 647 -2.08 27.28 11.00
C VAL A 647 -0.98 26.25 11.25
N PHE A 648 -0.96 25.16 10.49
CA PHE A 648 0.06 24.12 10.56
C PHE A 648 1.46 24.66 10.20
N CYS A 649 1.59 25.42 9.11
CA CYS A 649 2.87 26.05 8.75
C CYS A 649 3.35 27.01 9.84
N LYS A 650 2.45 27.83 10.40
CA LYS A 650 2.79 28.68 11.56
C LYS A 650 3.25 27.85 12.76
N TRP A 651 2.55 26.75 13.07
CA TRP A 651 2.91 25.86 14.17
C TRP A 651 4.31 25.25 13.98
N ILE A 652 4.68 24.84 12.76
CA ILE A 652 6.06 24.37 12.48
C ILE A 652 7.07 25.46 12.83
N VAL A 653 6.86 26.69 12.34
CA VAL A 653 7.78 27.82 12.59
C VAL A 653 7.88 28.14 14.08
N ASP A 654 6.76 28.17 14.79
CA ASP A 654 6.73 28.51 16.21
C ASP A 654 7.42 27.44 17.09
N ASN A 655 7.31 26.15 16.74
CA ASN A 655 7.84 25.05 17.57
C ASN A 655 9.27 24.63 17.17
N TYR A 656 9.62 24.73 15.89
CA TYR A 656 10.89 24.22 15.34
C TYR A 656 11.76 25.31 14.72
N GLY A 657 11.32 26.57 14.69
CA GLY A 657 12.08 27.70 14.14
C GLY A 657 13.42 27.96 14.85
N HIS A 658 13.62 27.48 16.08
CA HIS A 658 14.91 27.58 16.76
C HIS A 658 16.02 26.82 16.01
N LEU A 659 15.70 25.72 15.33
CA LEU A 659 16.66 24.92 14.54
C LEU A 659 17.27 25.71 13.38
N ALA A 660 16.51 26.66 12.84
CA ALA A 660 16.99 27.60 11.84
C ALA A 660 18.18 28.42 12.32
N ASN A 661 18.11 28.85 13.58
CA ASN A 661 19.07 29.76 14.17
C ASN A 661 20.35 29.02 14.56
N GLU A 662 20.22 27.76 15.02
CA GLU A 662 21.33 26.87 15.34
C GLU A 662 22.21 26.60 14.10
N GLU A 663 21.62 26.38 12.93
CA GLU A 663 22.36 26.13 11.67
C GLU A 663 23.14 27.38 11.19
N VAL A 664 22.57 28.58 11.37
CA VAL A 664 23.25 29.85 11.02
C VAL A 664 24.45 30.12 11.93
N ASP A 665 24.40 29.65 13.19
CA ASP A 665 25.53 29.76 14.11
C ASP A 665 26.59 28.67 13.87
N GLU A 666 26.22 27.45 13.49
CA GLU A 666 27.19 26.41 13.05
C GLU A 666 27.87 26.78 11.71
N ALA A 667 27.17 27.42 10.77
CA ALA A 667 27.75 27.87 9.50
C ALA A 667 28.74 29.04 9.63
N LYS A 668 28.85 29.67 10.82
CA LYS A 668 29.87 30.68 11.12
C LYS A 668 31.21 30.07 11.56
N GLU A 669 31.27 28.77 11.87
CA GLU A 669 32.53 28.06 12.02
C GLU A 669 32.97 27.46 10.66
N PRO A 670 34.08 27.93 10.07
CA PRO A 670 34.52 27.42 8.79
C PRO A 670 34.99 25.97 8.93
N ASN A 671 34.22 25.03 8.40
CA ASN A 671 34.66 23.64 8.20
C ASN A 671 35.36 23.53 6.82
N PRO A 672 36.69 23.30 6.76
CA PRO A 672 37.47 23.37 5.52
C PRO A 672 37.30 22.15 4.58
N LEU A 673 36.29 21.30 4.76
CA LEU A 673 36.16 20.02 4.04
C LEU A 673 34.78 19.76 3.39
N LYS A 674 34.17 20.76 2.77
CA LYS A 674 33.08 20.53 1.80
C LYS A 674 33.31 21.35 0.53
N LEU A 675 33.84 20.68 -0.49
CA LEU A 675 33.90 21.09 -1.90
C LEU A 675 33.09 20.10 -2.73
#